data_AF-A0AA38XK51-F1
#
_entry.id   AF-A0AA38XK51-F1
#
_cell.length_a   1.000
_cell.length_b   1.000
_cell.length_c   1.000
_cell.angle_alpha   90.00
_cell.angle_beta   90.00
_cell.angle_gamma   90.00
#
_symmetry.space_group_name_H-M   'P 1'
#
loop_
_entity.id
_entity.type
_entity.pdbx_description
1 polymer ?
#
loop_
_entity_poly.entity_id
_entity_poly.type
_entity_poly.pdbx_seq_one_letter_code
_entity_poly.pdbx_strand_id
1 'polypeptide(L)'
;MGSYVEVMHLPESVQTYEYNDLAAPPLLDSKTAKAVAEPVSSDETQEVPQEPKQKSFKDIPFQRTAAFPIEKLPGSLPLTQVDSAIDHALVAKSCVERLNSFDSDILTEDAIWRDIFALTGTLRTFNGARNITSAWSDLVGRHQPKKFAVMPGTSKIVHLGPDHSWVSARFTFETSGTPATRCSGQIGLVPQLDGQWKIWLITSILEELEGFPNPDFMTAAGVSSTKTVHKQGTDYECVVVGAGFAGLCLAGRLQATGIHYLVIERNDNIGDNWTKRYDSARFHTSKYYSDMPLGPVFREGYDYFPTGKELARGYQEYVDRHQLNISLSTSLENATFDEDAEMWTLHINNKGQKSTLKTPHFVFAIGAGGSVPKMPVLPNRDAYKGIVIHSATYKNADEWKGKNGVIVGTGNTAHDVAEDMVAAGMQTTMIQRGRTSVFPIHHYQKWSDPLYNPTVPIEEADRQIMAMPIAITRHASNLGTKKAANGEPERFDALERAGFRVERYGDLWQLLSDRLGGHYMDVGCSKKISDGLIKMKGDAAITGFSETGLEFGDGSKLDADVIVFCTGFSHDVRGEAIKVVGPEIGERLDDYWALDDEGELRGAYKPHGYPGIWYTGGGVTYARFYSRFLALQIKASLEGVPLELYRRKFNSEMIDKPLVMKTAIVTGAASGIGLALTRHLLAKADDPNARERWRVVLADNNEAAYEDIRETLNNDLHMFIRTDVSKFGDQLALFHRAFEWSGGRIDFFANNAGIDDRQPLLSWLGSPELSDPEDPSEPDLRVIDIDLKAVFYGLKCFVHFTRKTKSLLGQKKATTSADDGTPGPDAKLDTVAMDDFQPKMVVTASMAGIYPFYVIPIYTAAKHGCVGFVRAAAPTLLENEGITLNAIMPSTTKTNIIPKAVLDQWPEENFTPVGTVIRAFEELIDSKGHVVRDGLSDGQDGQIKNGCCVEAVTDRLFYRDPVPFPSKVQEWVADQSKRDGTLGRFIEGVMKASQN
;
A
#
# COMPACT_ATOMS: atom_id res chain seq x y z
N MET A 1 8.40 -2.06 -59.20
CA MET A 1 9.40 -2.23 -60.28
C MET A 1 10.78 -2.02 -59.68
N GLY A 2 11.71 -2.97 -59.91
CA GLY A 2 13.17 -2.88 -59.68
C GLY A 2 13.62 -3.10 -58.22
N SER A 3 13.85 -4.33 -57.75
CA SER A 3 15.06 -5.19 -57.91
C SER A 3 16.25 -4.77 -57.02
N TYR A 4 16.65 -5.58 -56.04
CA TYR A 4 17.77 -6.53 -56.15
C TYR A 4 17.95 -7.37 -54.88
N VAL A 5 18.18 -8.66 -55.10
CA VAL A 5 18.54 -9.75 -54.17
C VAL A 5 20.05 -10.01 -54.33
N GLU A 6 20.75 -10.40 -53.24
CA GLU A 6 21.89 -11.37 -53.15
C GLU A 6 22.89 -10.97 -52.05
N VAL A 7 23.72 -11.82 -51.42
CA VAL A 7 23.73 -13.23 -51.00
C VAL A 7 24.87 -13.32 -49.95
N MET A 8 24.78 -14.29 -49.06
CA MET A 8 25.74 -14.72 -48.02
C MET A 8 27.22 -14.62 -48.40
N HIS A 9 28.09 -14.27 -47.43
CA HIS A 9 29.47 -14.79 -47.29
C HIS A 9 29.83 -14.89 -45.79
N LEU A 10 30.14 -16.12 -45.34
CA LEU A 10 30.83 -16.43 -44.08
C LEU A 10 32.36 -16.28 -44.27
N PRO A 11 33.11 -16.18 -43.16
CA PRO A 11 34.33 -16.97 -43.07
C PRO A 11 34.44 -17.77 -41.76
N GLU A 12 34.96 -18.98 -41.94
CA GLU A 12 35.38 -19.96 -40.93
C GLU A 12 36.62 -19.48 -40.16
N SER A 13 36.69 -19.82 -38.87
CA SER A 13 37.90 -20.43 -38.28
C SER A 13 37.57 -21.06 -36.93
N VAL A 14 37.58 -22.39 -36.91
CA VAL A 14 37.49 -23.25 -35.72
C VAL A 14 38.92 -23.53 -35.21
N GLN A 15 39.14 -23.44 -33.90
CA GLN A 15 40.24 -24.13 -33.23
C GLN A 15 39.68 -25.00 -32.09
N THR A 16 40.03 -26.27 -32.16
CA THR A 16 39.72 -27.40 -31.27
C THR A 16 40.76 -27.56 -30.15
N TYR A 17 40.50 -28.55 -29.27
CA TYR A 17 41.36 -29.29 -28.31
C TYR A 17 40.93 -29.08 -26.84
N GLU A 18 40.72 -30.08 -25.98
CA GLU A 18 40.67 -31.56 -26.08
C GLU A 18 40.13 -32.09 -24.73
N TYR A 19 39.51 -33.28 -24.72
CA TYR A 19 38.99 -34.00 -23.55
C TYR A 19 39.95 -35.16 -23.23
N ASN A 20 40.29 -35.43 -21.95
CA ASN A 20 40.76 -36.75 -21.48
C ASN A 20 40.72 -36.89 -19.94
N ASP A 21 39.78 -37.74 -19.48
CA ASP A 21 39.86 -38.89 -18.58
C ASP A 21 40.67 -38.98 -17.25
N LEU A 22 39.91 -39.41 -16.23
CA LEU A 22 40.10 -40.47 -15.21
C LEU A 22 41.09 -40.30 -14.03
N ALA A 23 40.54 -40.37 -12.80
CA ALA A 23 41.01 -41.28 -11.74
C ALA A 23 40.01 -41.36 -10.54
N ALA A 24 39.61 -42.58 -10.17
CA ALA A 24 38.89 -42.91 -8.93
C ALA A 24 39.86 -43.24 -7.77
N PRO A 25 39.44 -43.15 -6.50
CA PRO A 25 39.96 -44.07 -5.46
C PRO A 25 38.87 -44.49 -4.42
N PRO A 26 39.14 -45.34 -3.40
CA PRO A 26 38.96 -46.80 -3.49
C PRO A 26 38.13 -47.43 -2.34
N LEU A 27 37.76 -48.70 -2.53
CA LEU A 27 37.17 -49.63 -1.55
C LEU A 27 38.25 -50.29 -0.67
N LEU A 28 38.00 -50.44 0.64
CA LEU A 28 38.60 -51.35 1.65
C LEU A 28 37.79 -51.16 2.96
N ASP A 29 37.54 -52.09 3.89
CA ASP A 29 37.62 -53.54 4.02
C ASP A 29 36.77 -53.90 5.26
N SER A 30 36.17 -55.08 5.22
CA SER A 30 35.42 -55.74 6.29
C SER A 30 36.36 -56.38 7.33
N LYS A 31 36.26 -55.97 8.62
CA LYS A 31 36.50 -56.82 9.83
C LYS A 31 36.53 -55.97 11.11
N THR A 32 35.44 -55.95 11.87
CA THR A 32 35.45 -56.27 13.31
C THR A 32 34.02 -56.45 13.80
N ALA A 33 33.82 -57.53 14.55
CA ALA A 33 32.55 -58.07 15.01
C ALA A 33 32.50 -58.09 16.54
N LYS A 34 31.28 -58.31 17.07
CA LYS A 34 30.84 -58.62 18.46
C LYS A 34 30.43 -57.40 19.28
N ALA A 35 29.33 -57.38 20.04
CA ALA A 35 28.19 -58.26 20.34
C ALA A 35 27.13 -57.30 20.98
N VAL A 36 25.82 -57.53 20.96
CA VAL A 36 25.05 -58.51 21.74
C VAL A 36 23.68 -58.67 21.07
N ALA A 37 23.23 -59.91 20.92
CA ALA A 37 21.92 -60.29 20.42
C ALA A 37 20.97 -60.62 21.59
N GLU A 38 19.70 -60.25 21.48
CA GLU A 38 18.52 -61.02 21.92
C GLU A 38 17.23 -60.45 21.26
N PRO A 39 16.14 -61.23 21.11
CA PRO A 39 15.45 -61.38 19.82
C PRO A 39 14.21 -60.51 19.60
N VAL A 40 13.97 -60.28 18.31
CA VAL A 40 12.86 -59.58 17.65
C VAL A 40 11.50 -60.27 17.90
N SER A 41 10.52 -59.49 18.36
CA SER A 41 9.09 -59.78 18.12
C SER A 41 8.62 -59.01 16.88
N SER A 42 7.94 -59.73 16.00
CA SER A 42 7.28 -59.24 14.79
C SER A 42 6.18 -58.22 15.10
N ASP A 43 6.37 -56.97 14.66
CA ASP A 43 5.35 -56.12 14.04
C ASP A 43 5.93 -54.71 13.91
N GLU A 44 6.35 -54.33 12.70
CA GLU A 44 6.36 -52.92 12.29
C GLU A 44 6.51 -52.86 10.76
N THR A 45 5.44 -52.39 10.13
CA THR A 45 5.40 -52.03 8.72
C THR A 45 6.34 -50.85 8.52
N GLN A 46 7.27 -50.95 7.58
CA GLN A 46 8.13 -49.84 7.19
C GLN A 46 7.28 -48.69 6.66
N GLU A 47 7.16 -47.61 7.43
CA GLU A 47 6.69 -46.33 6.92
C GLU A 47 7.72 -45.80 5.91
N VAL A 48 7.30 -45.79 4.64
CA VAL A 48 7.92 -44.97 3.60
C VAL A 48 7.80 -43.51 4.03
N PRO A 49 8.88 -42.69 3.99
CA PRO A 49 8.77 -41.28 4.34
C PRO A 49 7.78 -40.61 3.38
N GLN A 50 6.61 -40.20 3.91
CA GLN A 50 5.65 -39.40 3.17
C GLN A 50 6.30 -38.05 2.84
N GLU A 51 6.30 -37.69 1.57
CA GLU A 51 6.56 -36.31 1.14
C GLU A 51 5.70 -35.36 1.99
N PRO A 52 6.22 -34.18 2.39
CA PRO A 52 5.44 -33.22 3.14
C PRO A 52 4.17 -32.90 2.36
N LYS A 53 3.00 -33.30 2.90
CA LYS A 53 1.70 -33.00 2.29
C LYS A 53 1.64 -31.51 1.96
N GLN A 54 1.41 -31.19 0.69
CA GLN A 54 1.14 -29.83 0.23
C GLN A 54 0.03 -29.27 1.13
N LYS A 55 0.29 -28.14 1.81
CA LYS A 55 -0.71 -27.53 2.70
C LYS A 55 -2.00 -27.30 1.91
N SER A 56 -3.15 -27.65 2.47
CA SER A 56 -4.43 -27.34 1.84
C SER A 56 -4.48 -25.85 1.56
N PHE A 57 -5.04 -25.45 0.42
CA PHE A 57 -5.22 -24.03 0.09
C PHE A 57 -6.03 -23.29 1.17
N LYS A 58 -6.86 -24.02 1.93
CA LYS A 58 -7.60 -23.52 3.08
C LYS A 58 -6.71 -23.03 4.21
N ASP A 59 -5.52 -23.62 4.39
CA ASP A 59 -4.60 -23.33 5.49
C ASP A 59 -3.66 -22.15 5.18
N ILE A 60 -3.63 -21.66 3.93
CA ILE A 60 -2.86 -20.48 3.55
C ILE A 60 -3.61 -19.23 4.03
N PRO A 61 -3.03 -18.37 4.89
CA PRO A 61 -3.66 -17.14 5.33
C PRO A 61 -4.03 -16.27 4.12
N PHE A 62 -5.30 -15.87 4.03
CA PHE A 62 -5.80 -14.96 3.01
C PHE A 62 -6.61 -13.86 3.68
N GLN A 63 -6.27 -12.61 3.37
CA GLN A 63 -7.01 -11.45 3.81
C GLN A 63 -7.49 -10.69 2.58
N ARG A 64 -8.79 -10.45 2.51
CA ARG A 64 -9.37 -9.63 1.44
C ARG A 64 -8.82 -8.22 1.51
N THR A 65 -8.51 -7.69 0.34
CA THR A 65 -8.02 -6.32 0.19
C THR A 65 -9.15 -5.35 0.50
N ALA A 66 -8.96 -4.36 1.37
CA ALA A 66 -9.99 -3.38 1.70
C ALA A 66 -10.16 -2.33 0.58
N ALA A 67 -11.37 -1.78 0.45
CA ALA A 67 -11.60 -0.63 -0.42
C ALA A 67 -11.02 0.64 0.21
N PHE A 68 -10.36 1.47 -0.60
CA PHE A 68 -9.74 2.71 -0.18
C PHE A 68 -10.29 3.91 -0.97
N PRO A 69 -10.64 5.03 -0.32
CA PRO A 69 -11.17 6.20 -1.02
C PRO A 69 -10.13 6.85 -1.93
N ILE A 70 -10.48 7.07 -3.19
CA ILE A 70 -9.56 7.61 -4.20
C ILE A 70 -9.00 8.99 -3.84
N GLU A 71 -9.76 9.81 -3.12
CA GLU A 71 -9.34 11.16 -2.71
C GLU A 71 -8.24 11.17 -1.64
N LYS A 72 -8.00 10.02 -1.00
CA LYS A 72 -6.94 9.83 -0.01
C LYS A 72 -5.68 9.18 -0.61
N LEU A 73 -5.69 8.83 -1.89
CA LEU A 73 -4.54 8.22 -2.52
C LEU A 73 -3.37 9.21 -2.58
N PRO A 74 -2.14 8.77 -2.26
CA PRO A 74 -0.96 9.60 -2.38
C PRO A 74 -0.60 9.88 -3.85
N GLY A 75 0.19 10.93 -4.06
CA GLY A 75 0.71 11.33 -5.35
C GLY A 75 0.13 12.67 -5.82
N SER A 76 1.00 13.55 -6.31
CA SER A 76 0.62 14.89 -6.78
C SER A 76 1.32 15.21 -8.09
N LEU A 77 0.70 16.03 -8.94
CA LEU A 77 1.34 16.47 -10.18
C LEU A 77 2.57 17.33 -9.86
N PRO A 78 3.68 17.19 -10.60
CA PRO A 78 4.90 17.95 -10.32
C PRO A 78 4.65 19.44 -10.58
N LEU A 79 5.10 20.28 -9.64
CA LEU A 79 5.06 21.75 -9.75
C LEU A 79 6.37 22.24 -10.37
N THR A 80 6.53 22.04 -11.68
CA THR A 80 7.74 22.46 -12.40
C THR A 80 7.42 23.07 -13.76
N GLN A 81 8.32 23.95 -14.21
CA GLN A 81 8.29 24.55 -15.54
C GLN A 81 9.52 24.10 -16.33
N VAL A 82 9.30 23.17 -17.26
CA VAL A 82 10.31 22.66 -18.17
C VAL A 82 10.43 23.59 -19.36
N ASP A 83 11.64 24.08 -19.62
CA ASP A 83 11.96 24.89 -20.79
C ASP A 83 11.71 24.09 -22.08
N SER A 84 10.96 24.68 -23.01
CA SER A 84 10.71 24.11 -24.34
C SER A 84 11.98 23.85 -25.17
N ALA A 85 13.10 24.51 -24.86
CA ALA A 85 14.37 24.34 -25.55
C ALA A 85 15.22 23.16 -25.01
N ILE A 86 14.80 22.47 -23.94
CA ILE A 86 15.55 21.35 -23.38
C ILE A 86 15.63 20.18 -24.37
N ASP A 87 16.79 19.53 -24.45
CA ASP A 87 16.92 18.25 -25.16
C ASP A 87 16.29 17.13 -24.32
N HIS A 88 14.97 17.01 -24.42
CA HIS A 88 14.18 16.02 -23.70
C HIS A 88 14.55 14.57 -24.08
N ALA A 89 15.10 14.34 -25.27
CA ALA A 89 15.53 13.01 -25.70
C ALA A 89 16.81 12.59 -24.99
N LEU A 90 17.78 13.51 -24.86
CA LEU A 90 19.00 13.29 -24.08
C LEU A 90 18.70 13.09 -22.59
N VAL A 91 17.81 13.92 -22.02
CA VAL A 91 17.36 13.78 -20.62
C VAL A 91 16.74 12.40 -20.38
N ALA A 92 15.80 12.00 -21.24
CA ALA A 92 15.16 10.68 -21.16
C ALA A 92 16.18 9.54 -21.24
N LYS A 93 17.10 9.62 -22.21
CA LYS A 93 18.14 8.61 -22.41
C LYS A 93 19.01 8.46 -21.16
N SER A 94 19.51 9.58 -20.63
CA SER A 94 20.40 9.59 -19.46
C SER A 94 19.72 8.98 -18.23
N CYS A 95 18.47 9.33 -17.94
CA CYS A 95 17.76 8.79 -16.78
C CYS A 95 17.38 7.30 -16.96
N VAL A 96 16.99 6.86 -18.16
CA VAL A 96 16.64 5.45 -18.41
C VAL A 96 17.88 4.55 -18.33
N GLU A 97 19.04 4.99 -18.83
CA GLU A 97 20.28 4.20 -18.75
C GLU A 97 20.68 3.92 -17.29
N ARG A 98 20.45 4.87 -16.38
CA ARG A 98 20.72 4.72 -14.94
C ARG A 98 19.84 3.67 -14.24
N LEU A 99 18.71 3.25 -14.83
CA LEU A 99 17.90 2.15 -14.28
C LEU A 99 18.65 0.80 -14.29
N ASN A 100 19.68 0.63 -15.14
CA ASN A 100 20.51 -0.59 -15.14
C ASN A 100 21.34 -0.75 -13.86
N SER A 101 21.65 0.34 -13.17
CA SER A 101 22.45 0.35 -11.94
C SER A 101 21.72 1.05 -10.81
N PHE A 102 20.38 1.01 -10.84
CA PHE A 102 19.44 1.77 -10.01
C PHE A 102 20.03 2.21 -8.65
N ASP A 103 20.04 3.53 -8.43
CA ASP A 103 20.38 4.17 -7.17
C ASP A 103 19.20 5.09 -6.78
N SER A 104 18.87 5.11 -5.50
CA SER A 104 17.78 5.89 -4.92
C SER A 104 17.89 7.40 -5.21
N ASP A 105 19.09 7.91 -5.45
CA ASP A 105 19.34 9.33 -5.75
C ASP A 105 18.66 9.80 -7.06
N ILE A 106 18.34 8.88 -7.98
CA ILE A 106 17.65 9.16 -9.24
C ILE A 106 16.17 9.51 -9.04
N LEU A 107 15.58 9.18 -7.89
CA LEU A 107 14.16 9.39 -7.60
C LEU A 107 13.95 10.75 -6.91
N THR A 108 12.83 11.41 -7.19
CA THR A 108 12.34 12.47 -6.29
C THR A 108 11.81 11.85 -5.01
N GLU A 109 11.80 12.62 -3.91
CA GLU A 109 11.31 12.11 -2.61
C GLU A 109 9.87 11.59 -2.70
N ASP A 110 9.04 12.28 -3.49
CA ASP A 110 7.63 11.98 -3.75
C ASP A 110 7.39 11.08 -4.98
N ALA A 111 8.44 10.43 -5.49
CA ALA A 111 8.36 9.61 -6.70
C ALA A 111 7.31 8.49 -6.58
N ILE A 112 6.73 8.10 -7.71
CA ILE A 112 5.73 7.04 -7.81
C ILE A 112 6.24 5.96 -8.76
N TRP A 113 6.18 4.71 -8.33
CA TRP A 113 6.42 3.55 -9.20
C TRP A 113 5.15 2.70 -9.29
N ARG A 114 4.60 2.57 -10.49
CA ARG A 114 3.52 1.64 -10.80
C ARG A 114 4.04 0.42 -11.55
N ASP A 115 3.90 -0.77 -10.99
CA ASP A 115 4.25 -2.02 -11.68
C ASP A 115 2.98 -2.74 -12.17
N ILE A 116 2.92 -2.98 -13.48
CA ILE A 116 1.86 -3.69 -14.17
C ILE A 116 2.39 -5.07 -14.55
N PHE A 117 2.43 -5.96 -13.55
CA PHE A 117 2.83 -7.38 -13.64
C PHE A 117 4.29 -7.65 -14.09
N ALA A 118 5.11 -6.62 -14.29
CA ALA A 118 6.45 -6.78 -14.87
C ALA A 118 7.44 -7.34 -13.85
N LEU A 119 7.48 -6.77 -12.65
CA LEU A 119 8.37 -7.19 -11.58
C LEU A 119 7.60 -7.68 -10.34
N THR A 120 6.32 -7.29 -10.16
CA THR A 120 5.56 -7.69 -8.96
C THR A 120 4.65 -8.88 -9.17
N GLY A 121 4.51 -9.37 -10.41
CA GLY A 121 3.59 -10.45 -10.79
C GLY A 121 2.10 -10.13 -10.57
N THR A 122 1.78 -8.91 -10.15
CA THR A 122 0.44 -8.37 -9.92
C THR A 122 0.46 -6.85 -10.08
N LEU A 123 -0.70 -6.16 -10.07
CA LEU A 123 -0.73 -4.70 -10.05
C LEU A 123 -0.31 -4.18 -8.68
N ARG A 124 0.73 -3.34 -8.64
CA ARG A 124 1.21 -2.65 -7.44
C ARG A 124 1.55 -1.20 -7.76
N THR A 125 1.35 -0.31 -6.80
CA THR A 125 1.84 1.07 -6.88
C THR A 125 2.55 1.45 -5.58
N PHE A 126 3.79 1.92 -5.70
CA PHE A 126 4.65 2.34 -4.61
C PHE A 126 4.83 3.86 -4.65
N ASN A 127 4.69 4.49 -3.48
CA ASN A 127 4.80 5.93 -3.34
C ASN A 127 5.97 6.28 -2.42
N GLY A 128 6.78 7.25 -2.86
CA GLY A 128 7.97 7.74 -2.20
C GLY A 128 9.24 6.98 -2.54
N ALA A 129 10.36 7.70 -2.73
CA ALA A 129 11.65 7.16 -3.19
C ALA A 129 12.09 5.91 -2.43
N ARG A 130 11.87 5.89 -1.12
CA ARG A 130 12.30 4.80 -0.23
C ARG A 130 11.45 3.53 -0.38
N ASN A 131 10.13 3.64 -0.51
CA ASN A 131 9.29 2.46 -0.74
C ASN A 131 9.61 1.85 -2.11
N ILE A 132 9.86 2.70 -3.11
CA ILE A 132 10.33 2.28 -4.43
C ILE A 132 11.69 1.59 -4.32
N THR A 133 12.65 2.20 -3.63
CA THR A 133 14.01 1.63 -3.46
C THR A 133 13.97 0.28 -2.75
N SER A 134 13.18 0.16 -1.69
CA SER A 134 13.01 -1.11 -0.97
C SER A 134 12.35 -2.17 -1.84
N ALA A 135 11.28 -1.84 -2.55
CA ALA A 135 10.61 -2.78 -3.45
C ALA A 135 11.53 -3.19 -4.61
N TRP A 136 12.22 -2.24 -5.22
CA TRP A 136 13.15 -2.48 -6.32
C TRP A 136 14.30 -3.39 -5.88
N SER A 137 14.85 -3.17 -4.69
CA SER A 137 15.92 -3.99 -4.11
C SER A 137 15.47 -5.43 -3.84
N ASP A 138 14.25 -5.62 -3.35
CA ASP A 138 13.67 -6.95 -3.15
C ASP A 138 13.47 -7.72 -4.47
N LEU A 139 13.21 -6.99 -5.57
CA LEU A 139 12.81 -7.55 -6.87
C LEU A 139 13.98 -7.72 -7.84
N VAL A 140 14.99 -6.87 -7.79
CA VAL A 140 16.11 -6.86 -8.75
C VAL A 140 16.91 -8.16 -8.71
N GLY A 141 17.14 -8.73 -7.53
CA GLY A 141 17.85 -10.01 -7.38
C GLY A 141 17.08 -11.20 -7.97
N ARG A 142 15.74 -11.15 -7.93
CA ARG A 142 14.86 -12.21 -8.43
C ARG A 142 14.67 -12.15 -9.94
N HIS A 143 14.35 -10.96 -10.45
CA HIS A 143 13.99 -10.79 -11.86
C HIS A 143 15.18 -10.42 -12.75
N GLN A 144 16.26 -9.88 -12.16
CA GLN A 144 17.47 -9.45 -12.88
C GLN A 144 17.13 -8.57 -14.10
N PRO A 145 16.39 -7.45 -13.91
CA PRO A 145 16.03 -6.57 -15.00
C PRO A 145 17.28 -5.93 -15.63
N LYS A 146 17.32 -5.86 -16.96
CA LYS A 146 18.47 -5.39 -17.73
C LYS A 146 18.08 -4.80 -19.08
N LYS A 147 19.04 -4.16 -19.75
CA LYS A 147 18.91 -3.54 -21.07
C LYS A 147 17.82 -2.47 -21.12
N PHE A 148 17.76 -1.62 -20.09
CA PHE A 148 16.88 -0.45 -20.12
C PHE A 148 17.27 0.48 -21.26
N ALA A 149 16.34 0.75 -22.18
CA ALA A 149 16.58 1.59 -23.35
C ALA A 149 15.34 2.42 -23.71
N VAL A 150 15.53 3.69 -24.02
CA VAL A 150 14.45 4.58 -24.49
C VAL A 150 13.93 4.12 -25.85
N MET A 151 12.61 4.07 -26.00
CA MET A 151 11.96 3.82 -27.27
C MET A 151 12.09 5.06 -28.18
N PRO A 152 12.69 4.94 -29.38
CA PRO A 152 12.89 6.09 -30.27
C PRO A 152 11.59 6.83 -30.59
N GLY A 153 11.64 8.16 -30.59
CA GLY A 153 10.49 9.02 -30.94
C GLY A 153 9.40 9.14 -29.87
N THR A 154 9.56 8.52 -28.69
CA THR A 154 8.55 8.55 -27.63
C THR A 154 8.73 9.67 -26.60
N SER A 155 9.91 10.28 -26.53
CA SER A 155 10.20 11.36 -25.58
C SER A 155 9.48 12.65 -25.99
N LYS A 156 8.85 13.33 -25.03
CA LYS A 156 8.19 14.62 -25.22
C LYS A 156 8.17 15.42 -23.91
N ILE A 157 8.03 16.74 -24.02
CA ILE A 157 7.68 17.59 -22.88
C ILE A 157 6.16 17.57 -22.75
N VAL A 158 5.67 17.24 -21.56
CA VAL A 158 4.24 17.31 -21.24
C VAL A 158 3.98 18.62 -20.51
N HIS A 159 3.01 19.40 -21.01
CA HIS A 159 2.53 20.61 -20.35
C HIS A 159 1.06 20.44 -19.95
N LEU A 160 0.78 20.64 -18.67
CA LEU A 160 -0.56 20.53 -18.10
C LEU A 160 -0.91 21.79 -17.31
N GLY A 161 -1.35 22.82 -18.04
CA GLY A 161 -1.55 24.14 -17.44
C GLY A 161 -0.22 24.90 -17.25
N PRO A 162 -0.24 26.04 -16.54
CA PRO A 162 0.93 26.90 -16.40
C PRO A 162 1.97 26.39 -15.40
N ASP A 163 1.57 25.57 -14.43
CA ASP A 163 2.39 25.23 -13.27
C ASP A 163 2.91 23.78 -13.27
N HIS A 164 2.44 22.95 -14.21
CA HIS A 164 2.79 21.53 -14.28
C HIS A 164 3.38 21.17 -15.63
N SER A 165 4.64 20.74 -15.62
CA SER A 165 5.29 20.14 -16.77
C SER A 165 6.35 19.13 -16.36
N TRP A 166 6.69 18.23 -17.27
CA TRP A 166 7.72 17.21 -17.07
C TRP A 166 8.17 16.65 -18.42
N VAL A 167 9.35 16.04 -18.48
CA VAL A 167 9.76 15.23 -19.62
C VAL A 167 9.17 13.83 -19.45
N SER A 168 8.50 13.31 -20.48
CA SER A 168 8.01 11.93 -20.48
C SER A 168 8.62 11.17 -21.64
N ALA A 169 8.97 9.91 -21.42
CA ALA A 169 9.43 8.99 -22.46
C ALA A 169 8.97 7.57 -22.16
N ARG A 170 9.08 6.69 -23.15
CA ARG A 170 8.88 5.25 -22.98
C ARG A 170 10.20 4.53 -23.09
N PHE A 171 10.29 3.37 -22.45
CA PHE A 171 11.47 2.52 -22.48
C PHE A 171 11.09 1.05 -22.55
N THR A 172 12.07 0.22 -22.87
CA THR A 172 11.97 -1.25 -22.83
C THR A 172 13.05 -1.81 -21.92
N PHE A 173 12.80 -2.99 -21.36
CA PHE A 173 13.78 -3.79 -20.64
C PHE A 173 13.42 -5.28 -20.72
N GLU A 174 14.33 -6.15 -20.32
CA GLU A 174 14.10 -7.59 -20.23
C GLU A 174 14.44 -8.10 -18.81
N THR A 175 13.84 -9.22 -18.41
CA THR A 175 14.14 -9.91 -17.14
C THR A 175 14.68 -11.29 -17.43
N SER A 176 15.68 -11.75 -16.66
CA SER A 176 16.19 -13.13 -16.75
C SER A 176 15.82 -14.01 -15.56
N GLY A 177 14.90 -13.56 -14.70
CA GLY A 177 14.22 -14.43 -13.73
C GLY A 177 13.36 -15.50 -14.39
N THR A 178 12.63 -16.29 -13.58
CA THR A 178 11.72 -17.33 -14.08
C THR A 178 10.26 -16.90 -13.85
N PRO A 179 9.44 -16.72 -14.90
CA PRO A 179 9.80 -16.77 -16.32
C PRO A 179 10.63 -15.56 -16.76
N ALA A 180 11.44 -15.73 -17.81
CA ALA A 180 12.11 -14.62 -18.46
C ALA A 180 11.06 -13.81 -19.25
N THR A 181 11.19 -12.47 -19.26
CA THR A 181 10.15 -11.60 -19.81
C THR A 181 10.73 -10.44 -20.61
N ARG A 182 9.91 -9.94 -21.55
CA ARG A 182 10.13 -8.64 -22.18
C ARG A 182 9.11 -7.67 -21.64
N CYS A 183 9.59 -6.48 -21.31
CA CYS A 183 8.81 -5.45 -20.64
C CYS A 183 8.98 -4.11 -21.33
N SER A 184 7.97 -3.26 -21.15
CA SER A 184 8.05 -1.85 -21.49
C SER A 184 7.81 -0.99 -20.25
N GLY A 185 7.99 0.31 -20.38
CA GLY A 185 7.70 1.24 -19.32
C GLY A 185 7.51 2.66 -19.79
N GLN A 186 7.04 3.49 -18.88
CA GLN A 186 6.90 4.93 -19.04
C GLN A 186 7.65 5.63 -17.91
N ILE A 187 8.34 6.73 -18.22
CA ILE A 187 9.10 7.51 -17.27
C ILE A 187 8.62 8.97 -17.31
N GLY A 188 8.60 9.62 -16.15
CA GLY A 188 8.33 11.03 -15.95
C GLY A 188 9.46 11.67 -15.16
N LEU A 189 10.08 12.69 -15.76
CA LEU A 189 11.32 13.30 -15.31
C LEU A 189 11.11 14.79 -15.04
N VAL A 190 11.62 15.24 -13.90
CA VAL A 190 11.50 16.62 -13.45
C VAL A 190 12.88 17.20 -13.08
N PRO A 191 13.11 18.49 -13.39
CA PRO A 191 14.35 19.16 -13.00
C PRO A 191 14.38 19.42 -11.48
N GLN A 192 15.56 19.37 -10.90
CA GLN A 192 15.84 19.69 -9.50
C GLN A 192 16.60 21.02 -9.37
N LEU A 193 16.60 21.61 -8.18
CA LEU A 193 17.26 22.91 -7.92
C LEU A 193 18.78 22.86 -8.12
N ASP A 194 19.39 21.70 -7.97
CA ASP A 194 20.82 21.45 -8.23
C ASP A 194 21.14 21.26 -9.73
N GLY A 195 20.13 21.39 -10.60
CA GLY A 195 20.25 21.21 -12.05
C GLY A 195 20.17 19.76 -12.52
N GLN A 196 20.04 18.78 -11.62
CA GLN A 196 19.88 17.37 -11.98
C GLN A 196 18.45 17.05 -12.43
N TRP A 197 18.30 15.99 -13.23
CA TRP A 197 16.99 15.44 -13.60
C TRP A 197 16.71 14.17 -12.81
N LYS A 198 15.54 14.12 -12.18
CA LYS A 198 15.11 12.98 -11.37
C LYS A 198 13.80 12.39 -11.87
N ILE A 199 13.64 11.11 -11.62
CA ILE A 199 12.43 10.33 -11.87
C ILE A 199 11.42 10.67 -10.78
N TRP A 200 10.32 11.30 -11.20
CA TRP A 200 9.14 11.49 -10.36
C TRP A 200 8.10 10.39 -10.61
N LEU A 201 8.08 9.83 -11.81
CA LEU A 201 7.16 8.75 -12.17
C LEU A 201 7.89 7.66 -12.96
N ILE A 202 7.68 6.41 -12.58
CA ILE A 202 8.04 5.25 -13.39
C ILE A 202 6.87 4.26 -13.43
N THR A 203 6.61 3.71 -14.61
CA THR A 203 5.69 2.60 -14.80
C THR A 203 6.42 1.49 -15.53
N SER A 204 6.31 0.26 -15.03
CA SER A 204 6.82 -0.96 -15.68
C SER A 204 5.65 -1.84 -16.09
N ILE A 205 5.73 -2.45 -17.28
CA ILE A 205 4.62 -3.17 -17.93
C ILE A 205 5.14 -4.47 -18.51
N LEU A 206 4.54 -5.60 -18.13
CA LEU A 206 4.80 -6.89 -18.74
C LEU A 206 4.25 -6.90 -20.17
N GLU A 207 5.09 -7.18 -21.17
CA GLU A 207 4.65 -7.26 -22.56
C GLU A 207 4.52 -8.72 -23.03
N GLU A 208 5.47 -9.57 -22.65
CA GLU A 208 5.62 -10.91 -23.19
C GLU A 208 6.41 -11.82 -22.24
N LEU A 209 6.08 -13.11 -22.24
CA LEU A 209 6.88 -14.16 -21.62
C LEU A 209 7.82 -14.74 -22.69
N GLU A 210 9.13 -14.74 -22.43
CA GLU A 210 10.10 -15.23 -23.40
C GLU A 210 9.89 -16.72 -23.69
N GLY A 211 9.89 -17.07 -24.97
CA GLY A 211 9.62 -18.44 -25.44
C GLY A 211 8.14 -18.76 -25.69
N PHE A 212 7.21 -17.83 -25.39
CA PHE A 212 5.77 -18.02 -25.59
C PHE A 212 5.15 -17.01 -26.55
N PRO A 213 4.02 -17.33 -27.21
CA PRO A 213 3.38 -16.39 -28.14
C PRO A 213 2.89 -15.13 -27.44
N ASN A 214 3.07 -13.98 -28.10
CA ASN A 214 2.64 -12.69 -27.59
C ASN A 214 1.11 -12.54 -27.68
N PRO A 215 0.42 -12.09 -26.61
CA PRO A 215 -1.04 -11.94 -26.61
C PRO A 215 -1.54 -10.87 -27.60
N ASP A 216 -0.67 -9.96 -28.06
CA ASP A 216 -0.98 -8.88 -28.99
C ASP A 216 -0.97 -9.27 -30.47
N PHE A 217 -0.49 -10.46 -30.81
CA PHE A 217 -0.33 -10.87 -32.20
C PHE A 217 -0.82 -12.29 -32.44
N MET A 218 -1.70 -12.46 -33.43
CA MET A 218 -2.12 -13.79 -33.86
C MET A 218 -0.97 -14.50 -34.60
N THR A 219 -0.55 -15.66 -34.12
CA THR A 219 0.47 -16.50 -34.77
C THR A 219 -0.17 -17.64 -35.57
N ALA A 220 0.57 -18.28 -36.49
CA ALA A 220 0.08 -19.46 -37.21
C ALA A 220 -0.27 -20.63 -36.27
N ALA A 221 0.43 -20.76 -35.14
CA ALA A 221 0.11 -21.71 -34.08
C ALA A 221 -1.23 -21.39 -33.38
N GLY A 222 -1.52 -20.09 -33.19
CA GLY A 222 -2.80 -19.60 -32.67
C GLY A 222 -4.01 -19.93 -33.56
N VAL A 223 -3.81 -20.21 -34.85
CA VAL A 223 -4.89 -20.65 -35.77
C VAL A 223 -5.12 -22.17 -35.70
N SER A 224 -4.16 -22.95 -35.18
CA SER A 224 -4.11 -24.42 -35.27
C SER A 224 -4.28 -25.16 -33.93
N SER A 225 -4.58 -24.46 -32.81
CA SER A 225 -4.54 -25.02 -31.45
C SER A 225 -5.67 -26.02 -31.08
N THR A 226 -6.36 -26.61 -32.05
CA THR A 226 -7.32 -27.70 -31.77
C THR A 226 -6.65 -29.04 -31.42
N LYS A 227 -5.32 -29.13 -31.39
CA LYS A 227 -4.56 -30.39 -31.14
C LYS A 227 -3.21 -30.19 -30.43
N THR A 228 -3.18 -29.60 -29.24
CA THR A 228 -1.96 -29.61 -28.39
C THR A 228 -2.12 -30.66 -27.26
N VAL A 229 -1.02 -31.30 -26.85
CA VAL A 229 -1.01 -32.38 -25.84
C VAL A 229 -1.56 -31.86 -24.51
N HIS A 230 -2.80 -32.25 -24.18
CA HIS A 230 -3.51 -31.81 -22.97
C HIS A 230 -2.94 -32.45 -21.70
N LYS A 231 -2.96 -31.72 -20.58
CA LYS A 231 -2.81 -32.31 -19.24
C LYS A 231 -3.89 -33.40 -19.10
N GLN A 232 -3.48 -34.63 -18.80
CA GLN A 232 -4.36 -35.81 -18.81
C GLN A 232 -5.59 -35.57 -17.92
N GLY A 233 -6.80 -35.65 -18.48
CA GLY A 233 -8.07 -35.46 -17.75
C GLY A 233 -8.67 -34.05 -17.75
N THR A 234 -8.13 -33.11 -18.53
CA THR A 234 -8.68 -31.75 -18.75
C THR A 234 -9.48 -31.66 -20.05
N ASP A 235 -10.66 -31.02 -20.03
CA ASP A 235 -11.45 -30.74 -21.24
C ASP A 235 -10.95 -29.46 -21.93
N TYR A 236 -10.74 -28.39 -21.15
CA TYR A 236 -10.19 -27.11 -21.59
C TYR A 236 -9.18 -26.56 -20.58
N GLU A 237 -8.12 -25.91 -21.03
CA GLU A 237 -7.15 -25.24 -20.14
C GLU A 237 -7.73 -23.98 -19.49
N CYS A 238 -8.68 -23.32 -20.16
CA CYS A 238 -9.42 -22.20 -19.59
C CYS A 238 -10.88 -22.15 -20.05
N VAL A 239 -11.81 -21.89 -19.13
CA VAL A 239 -13.23 -21.62 -19.47
C VAL A 239 -13.60 -20.16 -19.13
N VAL A 240 -14.10 -19.41 -20.11
CA VAL A 240 -14.53 -18.02 -19.93
C VAL A 240 -16.06 -17.95 -19.85
N VAL A 241 -16.60 -17.38 -18.78
CA VAL A 241 -18.03 -17.26 -18.53
C VAL A 241 -18.54 -15.89 -18.96
N GLY A 242 -19.15 -15.83 -20.14
CA GLY A 242 -19.71 -14.62 -20.76
C GLY A 242 -18.98 -14.23 -22.05
N ALA A 243 -19.74 -14.06 -23.15
CA ALA A 243 -19.23 -13.62 -24.46
C ALA A 243 -19.56 -12.14 -24.74
N GLY A 244 -19.55 -11.30 -23.70
CA GLY A 244 -19.55 -9.85 -23.85
C GLY A 244 -18.17 -9.31 -24.25
N PHE A 245 -18.03 -7.98 -24.37
CA PHE A 245 -16.79 -7.31 -24.77
C PHE A 245 -15.54 -7.86 -24.05
N ALA A 246 -15.57 -7.94 -22.71
CA ALA A 246 -14.44 -8.40 -21.92
C ALA A 246 -14.09 -9.88 -22.13
N GLY A 247 -15.11 -10.74 -22.24
CA GLY A 247 -14.91 -12.17 -22.48
C GLY A 247 -14.34 -12.43 -23.88
N LEU A 248 -14.83 -11.69 -24.88
CA LEU A 248 -14.30 -11.76 -26.25
C LEU A 248 -12.88 -11.20 -26.36
N CYS A 249 -12.57 -10.10 -25.66
CA CYS A 249 -11.21 -9.59 -25.57
C CYS A 249 -10.25 -10.66 -25.01
N LEU A 250 -10.64 -11.33 -23.92
CA LEU A 250 -9.84 -12.40 -23.33
C LEU A 250 -9.74 -13.61 -24.26
N ALA A 251 -10.84 -14.05 -24.87
CA ALA A 251 -10.86 -15.18 -25.81
C ALA A 251 -9.87 -14.98 -26.97
N GLY A 252 -9.85 -13.77 -27.56
CA GLY A 252 -8.84 -13.41 -28.57
C GLY A 252 -7.40 -13.56 -28.04
N ARG A 253 -7.12 -13.05 -26.84
CA ARG A 253 -5.78 -13.19 -26.22
C ARG A 253 -5.42 -14.64 -25.94
N LEU A 254 -6.36 -15.45 -25.42
CA LEU A 254 -6.16 -16.88 -25.18
C LEU A 254 -5.83 -17.60 -26.50
N GLN A 255 -6.57 -17.31 -27.58
CA GLN A 255 -6.30 -17.80 -28.93
C GLN A 255 -4.89 -17.43 -29.40
N ALA A 256 -4.51 -16.15 -29.27
CA ALA A 256 -3.18 -15.65 -29.68
C ALA A 256 -2.04 -16.34 -28.91
N THR A 257 -2.24 -16.63 -27.62
CA THR A 257 -1.29 -17.35 -26.76
C THR A 257 -1.30 -18.88 -26.93
N GLY A 258 -2.19 -19.42 -27.77
CA GLY A 258 -2.30 -20.85 -28.04
C GLY A 258 -2.92 -21.68 -26.89
N ILE A 259 -3.59 -21.03 -25.94
CA ILE A 259 -4.29 -21.70 -24.84
C ILE A 259 -5.54 -22.38 -25.39
N HIS A 260 -5.82 -23.62 -24.98
CA HIS A 260 -7.05 -24.33 -25.32
C HIS A 260 -8.20 -23.88 -24.42
N TYR A 261 -9.15 -23.12 -24.96
CA TYR A 261 -10.23 -22.52 -24.17
C TYR A 261 -11.62 -22.78 -24.72
N LEU A 262 -12.63 -22.52 -23.88
CA LEU A 262 -14.03 -22.42 -24.27
C LEU A 262 -14.65 -21.17 -23.64
N VAL A 263 -15.34 -20.36 -24.44
CA VAL A 263 -16.24 -19.33 -23.91
C VAL A 263 -17.65 -19.91 -23.82
N ILE A 264 -18.33 -19.76 -22.69
CA ILE A 264 -19.75 -20.10 -22.53
C ILE A 264 -20.58 -18.83 -22.38
N GLU A 265 -21.69 -18.74 -23.11
CA GLU A 265 -22.59 -17.58 -23.09
C GLU A 265 -24.03 -18.05 -22.98
N ARG A 266 -24.78 -17.45 -22.06
CA ARG A 266 -26.18 -17.82 -21.78
C ARG A 266 -27.16 -17.39 -22.88
N ASN A 267 -26.82 -16.35 -23.63
CA ASN A 267 -27.65 -15.85 -24.71
C ASN A 267 -27.56 -16.74 -25.96
N ASP A 268 -28.60 -16.68 -26.79
CA ASP A 268 -28.67 -17.43 -28.04
C ASP A 268 -27.71 -16.91 -29.13
N ASN A 269 -27.37 -15.61 -29.12
CA ASN A 269 -26.50 -15.00 -30.13
C ASN A 269 -25.41 -14.12 -29.50
N ILE A 270 -24.30 -13.95 -30.23
CA ILE A 270 -23.25 -12.98 -29.89
C ILE A 270 -23.83 -11.56 -29.93
N GLY A 271 -23.52 -10.77 -28.91
CA GLY A 271 -23.99 -9.39 -28.80
C GLY A 271 -25.41 -9.22 -28.26
N ASP A 272 -26.12 -10.30 -27.93
CA ASP A 272 -27.46 -10.24 -27.32
C ASP A 272 -27.49 -9.45 -26.00
N ASN A 273 -26.36 -9.35 -25.29
CA ASN A 273 -26.21 -8.49 -24.12
C ASN A 273 -26.40 -6.99 -24.40
N TRP A 274 -26.33 -6.59 -25.68
CA TRP A 274 -26.62 -5.24 -26.17
C TRP A 274 -27.93 -5.18 -26.96
N THR A 275 -28.20 -6.12 -27.87
CA THR A 275 -29.44 -6.09 -28.69
C THR A 275 -30.70 -6.36 -27.87
N LYS A 276 -30.60 -7.07 -26.74
CA LYS A 276 -31.72 -7.28 -25.82
C LYS A 276 -31.94 -6.10 -24.86
N ARG A 277 -31.15 -5.03 -24.93
CA ARG A 277 -31.44 -3.78 -24.20
C ARG A 277 -32.54 -2.99 -24.93
N TYR A 278 -32.67 -1.73 -24.57
CA TYR A 278 -33.56 -0.77 -25.23
C TYR A 278 -33.00 -0.35 -26.58
N ASP A 279 -33.88 0.01 -27.52
CA ASP A 279 -33.52 0.19 -28.93
C ASP A 279 -32.54 1.36 -29.15
N SER A 280 -32.62 2.38 -28.31
CA SER A 280 -31.71 3.54 -28.34
C SER A 280 -30.34 3.27 -27.67
N ALA A 281 -30.08 2.07 -27.15
CA ALA A 281 -28.84 1.74 -26.47
C ALA A 281 -27.64 1.86 -27.41
N ARG A 282 -26.66 2.67 -26.99
CA ARG A 282 -25.41 2.91 -27.71
C ARG A 282 -24.25 3.08 -26.73
N PHE A 283 -23.03 2.93 -27.24
CA PHE A 283 -21.86 3.37 -26.51
C PHE A 283 -21.80 4.89 -26.41
N HIS A 284 -21.22 5.38 -25.31
CA HIS A 284 -20.94 6.80 -25.11
C HIS A 284 -19.45 7.12 -25.34
N THR A 285 -18.76 6.21 -26.02
CA THR A 285 -17.35 6.28 -26.40
C THR A 285 -17.22 6.09 -27.90
N SER A 286 -16.16 6.65 -28.49
CA SER A 286 -15.95 6.57 -29.93
C SER A 286 -15.79 5.12 -30.41
N LYS A 287 -16.14 4.84 -31.66
CA LYS A 287 -15.91 3.54 -32.29
C LYS A 287 -14.45 3.07 -32.22
N TYR A 288 -13.49 4.00 -32.31
CA TYR A 288 -12.06 3.70 -32.17
C TYR A 288 -11.68 3.35 -30.74
N TYR A 289 -12.22 4.09 -29.75
CA TYR A 289 -12.06 3.74 -28.34
C TYR A 289 -12.60 2.33 -28.05
N SER A 290 -13.66 1.95 -28.76
CA SER A 290 -14.37 0.69 -28.63
C SER A 290 -13.78 -0.47 -29.43
N ASP A 291 -12.68 -0.31 -30.16
CA ASP A 291 -12.03 -1.40 -30.91
C ASP A 291 -11.63 -2.59 -30.02
N MET A 292 -11.47 -3.76 -30.64
CA MET A 292 -11.12 -5.02 -29.98
C MET A 292 -9.60 -5.27 -30.08
N PRO A 293 -9.01 -6.13 -29.23
CA PRO A 293 -7.63 -6.55 -29.41
C PRO A 293 -7.45 -7.36 -30.71
N LEU A 294 -6.22 -7.49 -31.22
CA LEU A 294 -5.89 -8.26 -32.44
C LEU A 294 -6.41 -7.64 -33.74
N GLY A 295 -6.63 -6.33 -33.73
CA GLY A 295 -6.90 -5.54 -34.91
C GLY A 295 -8.29 -4.89 -34.92
N PRO A 296 -8.47 -3.92 -35.82
CA PRO A 296 -9.66 -3.06 -35.83
C PRO A 296 -10.96 -3.78 -36.16
N VAL A 297 -12.05 -3.40 -35.51
CA VAL A 297 -13.40 -3.95 -35.72
C VAL A 297 -14.38 -2.86 -36.14
N PHE A 298 -14.46 -1.75 -35.41
CA PHE A 298 -15.48 -0.73 -35.62
C PHE A 298 -15.00 0.37 -36.58
N ARG A 299 -15.04 0.10 -37.89
CA ARG A 299 -14.44 0.96 -38.94
C ARG A 299 -15.48 1.68 -39.83
N GLU A 300 -15.23 1.77 -41.13
CA GLU A 300 -16.15 2.43 -42.08
C GLU A 300 -17.53 1.75 -42.06
N GLY A 301 -18.61 2.53 -42.11
CA GLY A 301 -19.98 2.00 -41.94
C GLY A 301 -20.44 1.80 -40.49
N TYR A 302 -19.65 2.22 -39.50
CA TYR A 302 -20.07 2.33 -38.10
C TYR A 302 -20.23 3.78 -37.67
N ASP A 303 -21.28 4.04 -36.89
CA ASP A 303 -21.50 5.32 -36.23
C ASP A 303 -20.38 5.65 -35.24
N TYR A 304 -20.21 6.95 -34.97
CA TYR A 304 -19.22 7.40 -33.99
C TYR A 304 -19.45 6.77 -32.62
N PHE A 305 -20.73 6.64 -32.22
CA PHE A 305 -21.20 5.95 -31.03
C PHE A 305 -21.91 4.66 -31.44
N PRO A 306 -21.22 3.50 -31.47
CA PRO A 306 -21.83 2.27 -31.95
C PRO A 306 -23.11 1.91 -31.18
N THR A 307 -24.18 1.67 -31.92
CA THR A 307 -25.47 1.19 -31.42
C THR A 307 -25.37 -0.26 -30.93
N GLY A 308 -26.34 -0.73 -30.16
CA GLY A 308 -26.38 -2.13 -29.71
C GLY A 308 -26.33 -3.15 -30.86
N LYS A 309 -26.94 -2.83 -32.01
CA LYS A 309 -26.90 -3.67 -33.22
C LYS A 309 -25.53 -3.68 -33.88
N GLU A 310 -24.89 -2.52 -33.96
CA GLU A 310 -23.52 -2.40 -34.49
C GLU A 310 -22.51 -3.11 -33.59
N LEU A 311 -22.65 -3.01 -32.27
CA LEU A 311 -21.82 -3.76 -31.32
C LEU A 311 -21.94 -5.26 -31.54
N ALA A 312 -23.17 -5.79 -31.65
CA ALA A 312 -23.39 -7.20 -31.93
C ALA A 312 -22.79 -7.63 -33.27
N ARG A 313 -22.96 -6.82 -34.31
CA ARG A 313 -22.32 -7.05 -35.62
C ARG A 313 -20.79 -7.11 -35.50
N GLY A 314 -20.18 -6.11 -34.86
CA GLY A 314 -18.72 -6.06 -34.69
C GLY A 314 -18.19 -7.23 -33.85
N TYR A 315 -18.90 -7.64 -32.81
CA TYR A 315 -18.51 -8.81 -32.01
C TYR A 315 -18.61 -10.11 -32.82
N GLN A 316 -19.65 -10.26 -33.64
CA GLN A 316 -19.77 -11.43 -34.52
C GLN A 316 -18.64 -11.42 -35.57
N GLU A 317 -18.35 -10.28 -36.20
CA GLU A 317 -17.24 -10.12 -37.14
C GLU A 317 -15.89 -10.50 -36.48
N TYR A 318 -15.69 -10.13 -35.21
CA TYR A 318 -14.51 -10.49 -34.44
C TYR A 318 -14.40 -11.99 -34.18
N VAL A 319 -15.51 -12.60 -33.73
CA VAL A 319 -15.60 -14.05 -33.50
C VAL A 319 -15.30 -14.83 -34.78
N ASP A 320 -15.90 -14.43 -35.91
CA ASP A 320 -15.72 -15.10 -37.19
C ASP A 320 -14.30 -14.93 -37.73
N ARG A 321 -13.73 -13.72 -37.62
CA ARG A 321 -12.38 -13.42 -38.10
C ARG A 321 -11.31 -14.26 -37.39
N HIS A 322 -11.47 -14.47 -36.10
CA HIS A 322 -10.50 -15.19 -35.27
C HIS A 322 -10.90 -16.62 -34.92
N GLN A 323 -12.06 -17.09 -35.42
CA GLN A 323 -12.59 -18.43 -35.19
C GLN A 323 -12.65 -18.79 -33.71
N LEU A 324 -13.16 -17.87 -32.88
CA LEU A 324 -13.16 -18.03 -31.43
C LEU A 324 -14.07 -19.19 -30.99
N ASN A 325 -13.61 -20.00 -30.04
CA ASN A 325 -14.36 -21.16 -29.55
C ASN A 325 -15.43 -20.75 -28.52
N ILE A 326 -16.70 -20.72 -28.95
CA ILE A 326 -17.82 -20.23 -28.12
C ILE A 326 -19.00 -21.22 -28.15
N SER A 327 -19.50 -21.56 -26.97
CA SER A 327 -20.76 -22.30 -26.77
C SER A 327 -21.86 -21.35 -26.32
N LEU A 328 -22.79 -21.05 -27.22
CA LEU A 328 -23.95 -20.20 -26.96
C LEU A 328 -25.03 -20.98 -26.19
N SER A 329 -26.01 -20.25 -25.64
CA SER A 329 -27.11 -20.80 -24.84
C SER A 329 -26.67 -21.69 -23.66
N THR A 330 -25.45 -21.48 -23.17
CA THR A 330 -24.80 -22.29 -22.13
C THR A 330 -24.59 -21.44 -20.88
N SER A 331 -25.16 -21.87 -19.75
CA SER A 331 -24.99 -21.22 -18.45
C SER A 331 -24.15 -22.08 -17.50
N LEU A 332 -23.32 -21.45 -16.67
CA LEU A 332 -22.65 -22.09 -15.55
C LEU A 332 -23.60 -22.10 -14.34
N GLU A 333 -23.90 -23.28 -13.80
CA GLU A 333 -24.79 -23.45 -12.64
C GLU A 333 -24.01 -23.56 -11.32
N ASN A 334 -22.90 -24.31 -11.31
CA ASN A 334 -22.11 -24.61 -10.12
C ASN A 334 -20.66 -24.94 -10.52
N ALA A 335 -19.71 -24.80 -9.62
CA ALA A 335 -18.32 -25.22 -9.80
C ALA A 335 -17.73 -25.78 -8.49
N THR A 336 -17.04 -26.91 -8.58
CA THR A 336 -16.32 -27.52 -7.46
C THR A 336 -14.83 -27.62 -7.77
N PHE A 337 -14.00 -27.53 -6.73
CA PHE A 337 -12.54 -27.62 -6.84
C PHE A 337 -12.02 -28.91 -6.23
N ASP A 338 -11.20 -29.63 -6.98
CA ASP A 338 -10.41 -30.76 -6.52
C ASP A 338 -9.01 -30.26 -6.16
N GLU A 339 -8.69 -30.26 -4.86
CA GLU A 339 -7.41 -29.74 -4.35
C GLU A 339 -6.22 -30.61 -4.77
N ASP A 340 -6.39 -31.94 -4.85
CA ASP A 340 -5.30 -32.86 -5.18
C ASP A 340 -4.93 -32.78 -6.67
N ALA A 341 -5.95 -32.61 -7.53
CA ALA A 341 -5.75 -32.45 -8.96
C ALA A 341 -5.44 -31.00 -9.37
N GLU A 342 -5.69 -30.02 -8.49
CA GLU A 342 -5.73 -28.59 -8.78
C GLU A 342 -6.66 -28.26 -9.97
N MET A 343 -7.86 -28.85 -9.97
CA MET A 343 -8.79 -28.82 -11.11
C MET A 343 -10.20 -28.42 -10.70
N TRP A 344 -10.82 -27.58 -11.53
CA TRP A 344 -12.22 -27.21 -11.42
C TRP A 344 -13.11 -28.15 -12.23
N THR A 345 -14.22 -28.59 -11.62
CA THR A 345 -15.34 -29.23 -12.31
C THR A 345 -16.49 -28.24 -12.41
N LEU A 346 -16.78 -27.77 -13.62
CA LEU A 346 -17.82 -26.80 -13.93
C LEU A 346 -19.11 -27.52 -14.38
N HIS A 347 -20.22 -27.27 -13.70
CA HIS A 347 -21.53 -27.80 -14.06
C HIS A 347 -22.25 -26.82 -14.98
N ILE A 348 -22.41 -27.18 -16.24
CA ILE A 348 -23.02 -26.33 -17.26
C ILE A 348 -24.39 -26.86 -17.68
N ASN A 349 -25.22 -25.94 -18.16
CA ASN A 349 -26.54 -26.23 -18.71
C ASN A 349 -26.67 -25.55 -20.08
N ASN A 350 -26.79 -26.36 -21.13
CA ASN A 350 -27.09 -25.89 -22.49
C ASN A 350 -28.53 -26.27 -22.84
N LYS A 351 -29.43 -25.28 -22.85
CA LYS A 351 -30.87 -25.47 -23.17
C LYS A 351 -31.54 -26.67 -22.47
N GLY A 352 -31.24 -26.87 -21.19
CA GLY A 352 -31.76 -27.97 -20.37
C GLY A 352 -30.88 -29.22 -20.33
N GLN A 353 -29.90 -29.33 -21.22
CA GLN A 353 -28.91 -30.41 -21.22
C GLN A 353 -27.80 -30.10 -20.22
N LYS A 354 -27.78 -30.82 -19.10
CA LYS A 354 -26.77 -30.69 -18.06
C LYS A 354 -25.55 -31.54 -18.36
N SER A 355 -24.35 -30.97 -18.22
CA SER A 355 -23.07 -31.67 -18.36
C SER A 355 -22.00 -31.03 -17.47
N THR A 356 -20.79 -31.59 -17.48
CA THR A 356 -19.65 -31.09 -16.71
C THR A 356 -18.46 -30.84 -17.62
N LEU A 357 -17.64 -29.83 -17.28
CA LEU A 357 -16.34 -29.55 -17.91
C LEU A 357 -15.25 -29.50 -16.84
N LYS A 358 -14.09 -30.09 -17.12
CA LYS A 358 -12.89 -30.02 -16.27
C LYS A 358 -11.89 -29.00 -16.81
N THR A 359 -11.43 -28.11 -15.95
CA THR A 359 -10.46 -27.06 -16.32
C THR A 359 -9.59 -26.61 -15.14
N PRO A 360 -8.31 -26.28 -15.33
CA PRO A 360 -7.49 -25.67 -14.29
C PRO A 360 -7.83 -24.19 -14.08
N HIS A 361 -8.38 -23.50 -15.09
CA HIS A 361 -8.71 -22.08 -15.00
C HIS A 361 -10.12 -21.77 -15.49
N PHE A 362 -10.85 -20.89 -14.79
CA PHE A 362 -12.06 -20.29 -15.31
C PHE A 362 -12.22 -18.83 -14.89
N VAL A 363 -12.87 -18.06 -15.75
CA VAL A 363 -12.92 -16.60 -15.65
C VAL A 363 -14.36 -16.10 -15.69
N PHE A 364 -14.77 -15.32 -14.69
CA PHE A 364 -16.04 -14.60 -14.76
C PHE A 364 -15.88 -13.33 -15.60
N ALA A 365 -16.50 -13.34 -16.79
CA ALA A 365 -16.59 -12.22 -17.74
C ALA A 365 -18.04 -11.70 -17.86
N ILE A 366 -18.75 -11.66 -16.74
CA ILE A 366 -20.20 -11.42 -16.67
C ILE A 366 -20.61 -9.93 -16.69
N GLY A 367 -19.65 -9.02 -16.86
CA GLY A 367 -19.84 -7.58 -17.03
C GLY A 367 -19.75 -6.77 -15.73
N ALA A 368 -19.19 -5.56 -15.83
CA ALA A 368 -18.85 -4.70 -14.70
C ALA A 368 -20.07 -4.23 -13.87
N GLY A 369 -21.23 -4.09 -14.51
CA GLY A 369 -22.49 -3.68 -13.89
C GLY A 369 -23.31 -4.81 -13.29
N GLY A 370 -22.86 -6.07 -13.42
CA GLY A 370 -23.72 -7.24 -13.18
C GLY A 370 -24.97 -7.26 -14.07
N SER A 371 -25.83 -8.25 -13.88
CA SER A 371 -27.11 -8.35 -14.59
C SER A 371 -28.33 -8.27 -13.68
N VAL A 372 -28.14 -7.90 -12.41
CA VAL A 372 -29.22 -7.83 -11.40
C VAL A 372 -29.68 -6.38 -11.27
N PRO A 373 -30.90 -6.03 -11.76
CA PRO A 373 -31.44 -4.68 -11.66
C PRO A 373 -31.67 -4.27 -10.20
N LYS A 374 -31.39 -3.01 -9.87
CA LYS A 374 -31.70 -2.45 -8.54
C LYS A 374 -33.07 -1.78 -8.55
N MET A 375 -34.12 -2.58 -8.41
CA MET A 375 -35.49 -2.05 -8.29
C MET A 375 -35.76 -1.59 -6.84
N PRO A 376 -36.16 -0.33 -6.59
CA PRO A 376 -36.53 0.09 -5.25
C PRO A 376 -37.86 -0.54 -4.82
N VAL A 377 -37.96 -0.86 -3.53
CA VAL A 377 -39.22 -1.29 -2.90
C VAL A 377 -39.90 -0.05 -2.33
N LEU A 378 -41.07 0.29 -2.86
CA LEU A 378 -41.85 1.47 -2.45
C LEU A 378 -43.25 1.03 -2.00
N PRO A 379 -43.81 1.65 -0.94
CA PRO A 379 -45.18 1.39 -0.47
C PRO A 379 -46.25 1.62 -1.54
N ASN A 380 -47.39 0.94 -1.38
CA ASN A 380 -48.61 1.11 -2.20
C ASN A 380 -48.47 0.77 -3.69
N ARG A 381 -47.47 -0.03 -4.09
CA ARG A 381 -47.29 -0.43 -5.50
C ARG A 381 -48.55 -1.02 -6.13
N ASP A 382 -49.33 -1.81 -5.38
CA ASP A 382 -50.56 -2.47 -5.87
C ASP A 382 -51.70 -1.48 -6.15
N ALA A 383 -51.66 -0.28 -5.56
CA ALA A 383 -52.67 0.77 -5.80
C ALA A 383 -52.46 1.48 -7.14
N TYR A 384 -51.22 1.53 -7.65
CA TYR A 384 -50.89 2.23 -8.89
C TYR A 384 -51.35 1.45 -10.13
N LYS A 385 -52.17 2.11 -10.95
CA LYS A 385 -52.82 1.51 -12.13
C LYS A 385 -52.00 1.62 -13.43
N GLY A 386 -50.91 2.37 -13.42
CA GLY A 386 -50.04 2.55 -14.58
C GLY A 386 -48.94 1.49 -14.70
N ILE A 387 -48.07 1.68 -15.69
CA ILE A 387 -46.95 0.77 -15.97
C ILE A 387 -45.76 1.14 -15.08
N VAL A 388 -45.14 0.13 -14.47
CA VAL A 388 -43.88 0.30 -13.72
C VAL A 388 -42.89 -0.75 -14.20
N ILE A 389 -41.75 -0.27 -14.70
CA ILE A 389 -40.70 -1.14 -15.24
C ILE A 389 -39.32 -0.63 -14.81
N HIS A 390 -38.32 -1.51 -14.86
CA HIS A 390 -36.92 -1.10 -14.79
C HIS A 390 -36.39 -0.87 -16.21
N SER A 391 -35.36 -0.05 -16.36
CA SER A 391 -34.67 0.15 -17.64
C SER A 391 -34.07 -1.13 -18.25
N ALA A 392 -34.03 -2.23 -17.49
CA ALA A 392 -33.57 -3.53 -17.95
C ALA A 392 -34.60 -4.24 -18.83
N THR A 393 -35.89 -3.91 -18.65
CA THR A 393 -37.02 -4.45 -19.42
C THR A 393 -37.62 -3.41 -20.38
N TYR A 394 -37.19 -2.15 -20.29
CA TYR A 394 -37.57 -1.09 -21.23
C TYR A 394 -37.06 -1.43 -22.64
N LYS A 395 -37.89 -1.18 -23.66
CA LYS A 395 -37.55 -1.38 -25.08
C LYS A 395 -37.53 -0.08 -25.86
N ASN A 396 -38.67 0.58 -25.94
CA ASN A 396 -38.85 1.90 -26.52
C ASN A 396 -40.15 2.52 -25.97
N ALA A 397 -40.44 3.76 -26.34
CA ALA A 397 -41.62 4.50 -25.92
C ALA A 397 -42.81 4.43 -26.91
N ASP A 398 -42.74 3.63 -27.99
CA ASP A 398 -43.72 3.69 -29.09
C ASP A 398 -45.16 3.39 -28.67
N GLU A 399 -45.38 2.54 -27.66
CA GLU A 399 -46.70 2.17 -27.16
C GLU A 399 -47.35 3.25 -26.28
N TRP A 400 -46.59 4.30 -25.91
CA TRP A 400 -46.99 5.28 -24.91
C TRP A 400 -47.04 6.71 -25.46
N LYS A 401 -47.14 6.87 -26.79
CA LYS A 401 -47.24 8.17 -27.46
C LYS A 401 -48.31 9.05 -26.82
N GLY A 402 -47.95 10.29 -26.51
CA GLY A 402 -48.84 11.28 -25.88
C GLY A 402 -49.14 11.05 -24.38
N LYS A 403 -48.60 10.01 -23.75
CA LYS A 403 -48.79 9.72 -22.33
C LYS A 403 -47.77 10.44 -21.43
N ASN A 404 -48.01 10.43 -20.12
CA ASN A 404 -47.11 10.95 -19.10
C ASN A 404 -46.06 9.89 -18.70
N GLY A 405 -44.79 10.18 -18.97
CA GLY A 405 -43.66 9.31 -18.64
C GLY A 405 -42.81 9.88 -17.51
N VAL A 406 -42.54 9.06 -16.49
CA VAL A 406 -41.66 9.41 -15.37
C VAL A 406 -40.44 8.50 -15.37
N ILE A 407 -39.25 9.10 -15.35
CA ILE A 407 -37.98 8.38 -15.21
C ILE A 407 -37.43 8.60 -13.80
N VAL A 408 -37.04 7.53 -13.11
CA VAL A 408 -36.36 7.63 -11.81
C VAL A 408 -34.87 7.39 -11.97
N GLY A 409 -34.05 8.43 -11.79
CA GLY A 409 -32.60 8.40 -12.00
C GLY A 409 -32.14 9.41 -13.05
N THR A 410 -30.83 9.68 -13.07
CA THR A 410 -30.21 10.73 -13.89
C THR A 410 -28.84 10.32 -14.45
N GLY A 411 -28.55 9.02 -14.59
CA GLY A 411 -27.35 8.53 -15.29
C GLY A 411 -27.53 8.46 -16.80
N ASN A 412 -26.56 7.88 -17.53
CA ASN A 412 -26.64 7.65 -18.99
C ASN A 412 -27.97 7.00 -19.42
N THR A 413 -28.33 5.85 -18.83
CA THR A 413 -29.58 5.15 -19.15
C THR A 413 -30.83 6.02 -18.98
N ALA A 414 -30.86 6.88 -17.96
CA ALA A 414 -32.02 7.73 -17.72
C ALA A 414 -32.17 8.81 -18.81
N HIS A 415 -31.05 9.34 -19.31
CA HIS A 415 -31.04 10.31 -20.40
C HIS A 415 -31.39 9.67 -21.74
N ASP A 416 -30.95 8.43 -22.01
CA ASP A 416 -31.33 7.70 -23.22
C ASP A 416 -32.84 7.38 -23.25
N VAL A 417 -33.40 6.94 -22.11
CA VAL A 417 -34.85 6.70 -21.97
C VAL A 417 -35.63 8.01 -22.08
N ALA A 418 -35.17 9.09 -21.45
CA ALA A 418 -35.85 10.38 -21.54
C ALA A 418 -35.83 10.95 -22.98
N GLU A 419 -34.72 10.80 -23.68
CA GLU A 419 -34.60 11.18 -25.09
C GLU A 419 -35.58 10.40 -25.98
N ASP A 420 -35.71 9.09 -25.75
CA ASP A 420 -36.65 8.22 -26.48
C ASP A 420 -38.12 8.59 -26.18
N MET A 421 -38.47 8.83 -24.91
CA MET A 421 -39.82 9.28 -24.53
C MET A 421 -40.20 10.62 -25.16
N VAL A 422 -39.28 11.59 -25.18
CA VAL A 422 -39.50 12.88 -25.84
C VAL A 422 -39.66 12.69 -27.35
N ALA A 423 -38.86 11.83 -27.98
CA ALA A 423 -38.99 11.52 -29.40
C ALA A 423 -40.34 10.86 -29.76
N ALA A 424 -40.91 10.08 -28.84
CA ALA A 424 -42.25 9.51 -28.97
C ALA A 424 -43.39 10.52 -28.67
N GLY A 425 -43.08 11.77 -28.33
CA GLY A 425 -44.09 12.81 -28.02
C GLY A 425 -44.75 12.65 -26.65
N MET A 426 -44.09 11.98 -25.70
CA MET A 426 -44.56 11.87 -24.31
C MET A 426 -44.32 13.15 -23.52
N GLN A 427 -45.10 13.36 -22.46
CA GLN A 427 -44.81 14.35 -21.44
C GLN A 427 -43.82 13.74 -20.44
N THR A 428 -42.56 14.16 -20.49
CA THR A 428 -41.48 13.48 -19.77
C THR A 428 -41.03 14.25 -18.53
N THR A 429 -40.98 13.56 -17.38
CA THR A 429 -40.42 14.10 -16.13
C THR A 429 -39.33 13.16 -15.59
N MET A 430 -38.16 13.71 -15.24
CA MET A 430 -37.08 12.99 -14.57
C MET A 430 -37.05 13.29 -13.07
N ILE A 431 -36.94 12.24 -12.26
CA ILE A 431 -36.77 12.33 -10.81
C ILE A 431 -35.29 12.18 -10.45
N GLN A 432 -34.76 13.20 -9.79
CA GLN A 432 -33.36 13.28 -9.37
C GLN A 432 -33.22 13.24 -7.84
N ARG A 433 -32.57 12.21 -7.32
CA ARG A 433 -32.31 12.07 -5.87
C ARG A 433 -31.17 12.96 -5.38
N GLY A 434 -30.08 13.01 -6.14
CA GLY A 434 -28.85 13.72 -5.77
C GLY A 434 -28.17 14.33 -6.99
N ARG A 435 -27.14 15.13 -6.75
CA ARG A 435 -26.41 15.79 -7.83
C ARG A 435 -25.80 14.80 -8.81
N THR A 436 -25.79 15.15 -10.09
CA THR A 436 -25.23 14.32 -11.17
C THR A 436 -24.12 15.07 -11.88
N SER A 437 -22.98 14.43 -12.03
CA SER A 437 -21.88 14.96 -12.85
C SER A 437 -22.20 14.79 -14.33
N VAL A 438 -22.12 15.90 -15.07
CA VAL A 438 -22.40 15.97 -16.50
C VAL A 438 -21.11 16.28 -17.23
N PHE A 439 -20.70 15.41 -18.14
CA PHE A 439 -19.49 15.53 -18.94
C PHE A 439 -19.86 15.73 -20.40
N PRO A 440 -19.77 16.96 -20.94
CA PRO A 440 -20.04 17.22 -22.34
C PRO A 440 -19.17 16.40 -23.27
N ILE A 441 -19.77 15.80 -24.30
CA ILE A 441 -19.08 14.85 -25.16
C ILE A 441 -17.90 15.47 -25.92
N HIS A 442 -17.98 16.76 -26.29
CA HIS A 442 -16.90 17.45 -26.97
C HIS A 442 -15.70 17.73 -26.05
N HIS A 443 -15.88 17.76 -24.72
CA HIS A 443 -14.76 17.77 -23.77
C HIS A 443 -14.02 16.43 -23.80
N TYR A 444 -14.79 15.34 -23.79
CA TYR A 444 -14.24 13.98 -23.90
C TYR A 444 -13.52 13.77 -25.24
N GLN A 445 -14.09 14.19 -26.35
CA GLN A 445 -13.50 14.06 -27.70
C GLN A 445 -12.15 14.75 -27.83
N LYS A 446 -12.01 15.97 -27.29
CA LYS A 446 -10.73 16.70 -27.29
C LYS A 446 -9.59 15.93 -26.61
N TRP A 447 -9.93 15.06 -25.67
CA TRP A 447 -8.96 14.23 -24.95
C TRP A 447 -8.82 12.82 -25.56
N SER A 448 -9.93 12.19 -25.93
CA SER A 448 -9.98 10.79 -26.38
C SER A 448 -9.52 10.62 -27.83
N ASP A 449 -9.97 11.48 -28.74
CA ASP A 449 -9.78 11.29 -30.20
C ASP A 449 -8.30 11.37 -30.63
N PRO A 450 -7.45 12.24 -30.04
CA PRO A 450 -6.01 12.22 -30.33
C PRO A 450 -5.33 10.90 -29.99
N LEU A 451 -5.86 10.14 -29.02
CA LEU A 451 -5.33 8.85 -28.59
C LEU A 451 -5.98 7.69 -29.35
N TYR A 452 -7.29 7.74 -29.54
CA TYR A 452 -8.09 6.69 -30.15
C TYR A 452 -8.58 7.11 -31.53
N ASN A 453 -7.78 6.80 -32.54
CA ASN A 453 -8.05 7.15 -33.94
C ASN A 453 -7.49 6.08 -34.89
N PRO A 454 -7.72 6.18 -36.21
CA PRO A 454 -7.25 5.19 -37.17
C PRO A 454 -5.74 4.99 -37.25
N THR A 455 -4.94 5.97 -36.80
CA THR A 455 -3.48 6.01 -37.04
C THR A 455 -2.66 5.57 -35.83
N VAL A 456 -3.22 5.66 -34.63
CA VAL A 456 -2.57 5.21 -33.39
C VAL A 456 -3.01 3.76 -33.12
N PRO A 457 -2.08 2.80 -32.99
CA PRO A 457 -2.43 1.43 -32.60
C PRO A 457 -3.21 1.40 -31.28
N ILE A 458 -4.24 0.55 -31.18
CA ILE A 458 -5.13 0.56 -30.01
C ILE A 458 -4.39 0.18 -28.72
N GLU A 459 -3.44 -0.75 -28.82
CA GLU A 459 -2.59 -1.16 -27.71
C GLU A 459 -1.65 -0.04 -27.27
N GLU A 460 -1.28 0.86 -28.19
CA GLU A 460 -0.48 2.03 -27.86
C GLU A 460 -1.29 3.08 -27.10
N ALA A 461 -2.50 3.36 -27.57
CA ALA A 461 -3.43 4.27 -26.90
C ALA A 461 -3.74 3.79 -25.47
N ASP A 462 -3.99 2.50 -25.30
CA ASP A 462 -4.25 1.89 -24.00
C ASP A 462 -3.03 1.97 -23.08
N ARG A 463 -1.81 1.69 -23.57
CA ARG A 463 -0.59 1.85 -22.77
C ARG A 463 -0.45 3.29 -22.26
N GLN A 464 -0.67 4.28 -23.10
CA GLN A 464 -0.52 5.69 -22.71
C GLN A 464 -1.48 6.12 -21.61
N ILE A 465 -2.72 5.62 -21.62
CA ILE A 465 -3.72 5.95 -20.60
C ILE A 465 -3.52 5.11 -19.35
N MET A 466 -3.30 3.82 -19.51
CA MET A 466 -3.27 2.86 -18.41
C MET A 466 -1.93 2.81 -17.69
N ALA A 467 -0.86 3.41 -18.23
CA ALA A 467 0.43 3.49 -17.55
C ALA A 467 0.44 4.51 -16.40
N MET A 468 -0.39 5.55 -16.45
CA MET A 468 -0.42 6.57 -15.39
C MET A 468 -1.08 6.04 -14.11
N PRO A 469 -0.51 6.29 -12.91
CA PRO A 469 -1.18 5.97 -11.65
C PRO A 469 -2.51 6.71 -11.52
N ILE A 470 -3.50 6.06 -10.90
CA ILE A 470 -4.88 6.57 -10.85
C ILE A 470 -4.98 7.95 -10.17
N ALA A 471 -4.16 8.20 -9.15
CA ALA A 471 -4.09 9.49 -8.46
C ALA A 471 -3.66 10.61 -9.43
N ILE A 472 -2.64 10.36 -10.24
CA ILE A 472 -2.12 11.31 -11.23
C ILE A 472 -3.14 11.55 -12.34
N THR A 473 -3.74 10.48 -12.86
CA THR A 473 -4.79 10.56 -13.88
C THR A 473 -5.99 11.36 -13.38
N ARG A 474 -6.38 11.16 -12.12
CA ARG A 474 -7.44 11.92 -11.45
C ARG A 474 -7.10 13.42 -11.36
N HIS A 475 -5.92 13.78 -10.86
CA HIS A 475 -5.49 15.18 -10.76
C HIS A 475 -5.47 15.86 -12.13
N ALA A 476 -4.91 15.21 -13.15
CA ALA A 476 -4.86 15.76 -14.50
C ALA A 476 -6.26 15.92 -15.11
N SER A 477 -7.13 14.94 -14.94
CA SER A 477 -8.52 14.98 -15.40
C SER A 477 -9.31 16.09 -14.72
N ASN A 478 -9.14 16.29 -13.41
CA ASN A 478 -9.85 17.33 -12.66
C ASN A 478 -9.43 18.74 -13.08
N LEU A 479 -8.14 18.97 -13.36
CA LEU A 479 -7.66 20.25 -13.93
C LEU A 479 -8.29 20.52 -15.30
N GLY A 480 -8.27 19.52 -16.20
CA GLY A 480 -8.84 19.64 -17.54
C GLY A 480 -10.36 19.87 -17.52
N THR A 481 -11.08 19.08 -16.74
CA THR A 481 -12.54 19.16 -16.62
C THR A 481 -12.98 20.48 -16.00
N LYS A 482 -12.30 20.94 -14.94
CA LYS A 482 -12.61 22.24 -14.32
C LYS A 482 -12.38 23.39 -15.28
N LYS A 483 -11.27 23.39 -16.01
CA LYS A 483 -10.98 24.40 -17.05
C LYS A 483 -12.06 24.40 -18.13
N ALA A 484 -12.44 23.22 -18.64
CA ALA A 484 -13.46 23.08 -19.67
C ALA A 484 -14.84 23.54 -19.17
N ALA A 485 -15.24 23.13 -17.96
CA ALA A 485 -16.49 23.57 -17.35
C ALA A 485 -16.52 25.09 -17.10
N ASN A 486 -15.40 25.70 -16.72
CA ASN A 486 -15.26 27.15 -16.57
C ASN A 486 -15.40 27.91 -17.90
N GLY A 487 -15.08 27.28 -19.02
CA GLY A 487 -15.25 27.86 -20.36
C GLY A 487 -16.71 27.88 -20.85
N GLU A 488 -17.60 27.10 -20.23
CA GLU A 488 -19.02 26.96 -20.64
C GLU A 488 -19.98 27.07 -19.44
N PRO A 489 -19.94 28.15 -18.63
CA PRO A 489 -20.78 28.27 -17.42
C PRO A 489 -22.28 28.14 -17.73
N GLU A 490 -22.73 28.80 -18.80
CA GLU A 490 -24.14 28.86 -19.16
C GLU A 490 -24.76 27.49 -19.48
N ARG A 491 -23.97 26.48 -19.91
CA ARG A 491 -24.45 25.11 -20.09
C ARG A 491 -24.95 24.52 -18.77
N PHE A 492 -24.21 24.74 -17.69
CA PHE A 492 -24.53 24.22 -16.37
C PHE A 492 -25.60 25.08 -15.70
N ASP A 493 -25.51 26.41 -15.85
CA ASP A 493 -26.48 27.34 -15.28
C ASP A 493 -27.88 27.12 -15.90
N ALA A 494 -27.97 26.81 -17.20
CA ALA A 494 -29.22 26.48 -17.87
C ALA A 494 -29.87 25.19 -17.32
N LEU A 495 -29.07 24.16 -17.03
CA LEU A 495 -29.54 22.94 -16.38
C LEU A 495 -30.10 23.24 -14.97
N GLU A 496 -29.38 24.02 -14.17
CA GLU A 496 -29.82 24.38 -12.82
C GLU A 496 -31.11 25.20 -12.85
N ARG A 497 -31.24 26.15 -13.78
CA ARG A 497 -32.49 26.92 -13.98
C ARG A 497 -33.67 26.04 -14.39
N ALA A 498 -33.43 24.95 -15.12
CA ALA A 498 -34.45 23.95 -15.46
C ALA A 498 -34.76 22.96 -14.31
N GLY A 499 -34.10 23.11 -13.15
CA GLY A 499 -34.31 22.27 -11.97
C GLY A 499 -33.43 21.02 -11.91
N PHE A 500 -32.46 20.86 -12.82
CA PHE A 500 -31.50 19.76 -12.77
C PHE A 500 -30.34 20.12 -11.84
N ARG A 501 -30.15 19.31 -10.79
CA ARG A 501 -29.10 19.49 -9.78
C ARG A 501 -27.78 18.95 -10.34
N VAL A 502 -27.00 19.79 -11.00
CA VAL A 502 -25.73 19.36 -11.60
C VAL A 502 -24.58 19.37 -10.58
N GLU A 503 -23.63 18.44 -10.74
CA GLU A 503 -22.30 18.54 -10.14
C GLU A 503 -21.31 18.97 -11.23
N ARG A 504 -21.05 20.29 -11.30
CA ARG A 504 -20.26 20.91 -12.37
C ARG A 504 -18.81 20.44 -12.39
N TYR A 505 -18.22 20.20 -11.22
CA TYR A 505 -16.83 19.81 -11.07
C TYR A 505 -16.71 18.36 -10.62
N GLY A 506 -17.54 17.50 -11.23
CA GLY A 506 -17.56 16.08 -10.94
C GLY A 506 -16.23 15.40 -11.21
N ASP A 507 -15.85 14.51 -10.31
CA ASP A 507 -14.65 13.69 -10.41
C ASP A 507 -14.97 12.38 -11.13
N LEU A 508 -14.70 12.34 -12.45
CA LEU A 508 -15.02 11.16 -13.27
C LEU A 508 -14.31 9.89 -12.77
N TRP A 509 -13.07 10.02 -12.31
CA TRP A 509 -12.27 8.87 -11.88
C TRP A 509 -12.74 8.32 -10.54
N GLN A 510 -13.21 9.17 -9.63
CA GLN A 510 -13.90 8.73 -8.42
C GLN A 510 -15.18 7.97 -8.77
N LEU A 511 -16.02 8.52 -9.66
CA LEU A 511 -17.28 7.88 -10.05
C LEU A 511 -17.08 6.51 -10.72
N LEU A 512 -16.06 6.38 -11.58
CA LEU A 512 -15.72 5.12 -12.23
C LEU A 512 -15.10 4.10 -11.26
N SER A 513 -14.23 4.54 -10.36
CA SER A 513 -13.58 3.67 -9.37
C SER A 513 -14.55 3.16 -8.31
N ASP A 514 -15.41 4.03 -7.77
CA ASP A 514 -16.28 3.69 -6.65
C ASP A 514 -17.57 2.99 -7.10
N ARG A 515 -18.11 3.40 -8.24
CA ARG A 515 -19.48 3.08 -8.64
C ARG A 515 -19.63 2.52 -10.04
N LEU A 516 -18.56 2.53 -10.86
CA LEU A 516 -18.65 2.17 -12.29
C LEU A 516 -19.76 2.93 -13.05
N GLY A 517 -20.06 4.15 -12.62
CA GLY A 517 -21.20 4.91 -13.11
C GLY A 517 -21.53 6.14 -12.26
N GLY A 518 -22.77 6.63 -12.34
CA GLY A 518 -23.21 7.80 -11.58
C GLY A 518 -22.92 9.16 -12.24
N HIS A 519 -22.55 9.15 -13.51
CA HIS A 519 -22.40 10.34 -14.35
C HIS A 519 -23.32 10.27 -15.58
N TYR A 520 -23.42 11.40 -16.29
CA TYR A 520 -23.95 11.48 -17.63
C TYR A 520 -22.89 11.98 -18.60
N MET A 521 -22.65 11.24 -19.68
CA MET A 521 -21.90 11.71 -20.85
C MET A 521 -22.87 12.44 -21.78
N ASP A 522 -22.80 13.77 -21.79
CA ASP A 522 -23.78 14.61 -22.48
C ASP A 522 -23.58 14.61 -23.99
N VAL A 523 -24.43 13.81 -24.64
CA VAL A 523 -24.57 13.68 -26.11
C VAL A 523 -25.75 14.49 -26.66
N GLY A 524 -26.35 15.37 -25.85
CA GLY A 524 -27.38 16.31 -26.29
C GLY A 524 -28.65 16.35 -25.43
N CYS A 525 -28.87 15.37 -24.55
CA CYS A 525 -30.08 15.33 -23.72
C CYS A 525 -30.12 16.46 -22.69
N SER A 526 -28.97 16.98 -22.24
CA SER A 526 -28.90 18.15 -21.34
C SER A 526 -29.56 19.38 -21.94
N LYS A 527 -29.48 19.55 -23.26
CA LYS A 527 -30.17 20.66 -23.94
C LYS A 527 -31.68 20.53 -23.87
N LYS A 528 -32.23 19.32 -24.01
CA LYS A 528 -33.68 19.07 -23.92
C LYS A 528 -34.23 19.37 -22.51
N ILE A 529 -33.43 19.08 -21.47
CA ILE A 529 -33.74 19.49 -20.09
C ILE A 529 -33.74 21.02 -19.98
N SER A 530 -32.67 21.67 -20.46
CA SER A 530 -32.53 23.13 -20.42
C SER A 530 -33.64 23.88 -21.19
N ASP A 531 -34.10 23.31 -22.30
CA ASP A 531 -35.19 23.85 -23.12
C ASP A 531 -36.60 23.54 -22.53
N GLY A 532 -36.67 22.82 -21.41
CA GLY A 532 -37.93 22.48 -20.72
C GLY A 532 -38.73 21.35 -21.35
N LEU A 533 -38.18 20.63 -22.33
CA LEU A 533 -38.82 19.46 -22.95
C LEU A 533 -38.86 18.26 -21.99
N ILE A 534 -37.92 18.22 -21.05
CA ILE A 534 -37.88 17.23 -19.96
C ILE A 534 -37.99 18.01 -18.65
N LYS A 535 -39.05 17.76 -17.89
CA LYS A 535 -39.26 18.39 -16.58
C LYS A 535 -38.43 17.69 -15.50
N MET A 536 -38.02 18.43 -14.48
CA MET A 536 -37.26 17.89 -13.34
C MET A 536 -38.09 17.88 -12.06
N LYS A 537 -37.97 16.82 -11.26
CA LYS A 537 -38.46 16.73 -9.87
C LYS A 537 -37.32 16.22 -9.00
N GLY A 538 -36.90 16.97 -7.98
CA GLY A 538 -35.73 16.61 -7.16
C GLY A 538 -35.61 17.34 -5.82
N ASP A 539 -36.69 18.03 -5.45
CA ASP A 539 -36.97 18.81 -4.23
C ASP A 539 -37.54 17.95 -3.09
N ALA A 540 -38.08 16.76 -3.38
CA ALA A 540 -38.59 15.83 -2.38
C ALA A 540 -38.29 14.35 -2.72
N ALA A 541 -38.17 13.52 -1.69
CA ALA A 541 -37.95 12.08 -1.84
C ALA A 541 -39.26 11.35 -2.13
N ILE A 542 -39.20 10.29 -2.94
CA ILE A 542 -40.34 9.40 -3.21
C ILE A 542 -40.66 8.63 -1.92
N THR A 543 -41.92 8.66 -1.48
CA THR A 543 -42.39 7.95 -0.28
C THR A 543 -43.26 6.74 -0.60
N GLY A 544 -43.84 6.67 -1.79
CA GLY A 544 -44.69 5.57 -2.22
C GLY A 544 -45.37 5.84 -3.56
N PHE A 545 -46.30 4.97 -3.90
CA PHE A 545 -47.19 5.13 -5.05
C PHE A 545 -48.55 5.72 -4.61
N SER A 546 -49.17 6.50 -5.50
CA SER A 546 -50.59 6.83 -5.46
C SER A 546 -51.35 5.97 -6.49
N GLU A 547 -52.68 6.11 -6.57
CA GLU A 547 -53.46 5.44 -7.63
C GLU A 547 -53.02 5.84 -9.05
N THR A 548 -52.53 7.07 -9.21
CA THR A 548 -52.24 7.72 -10.50
C THR A 548 -50.76 8.00 -10.74
N GLY A 549 -49.86 7.74 -9.78
CA GLY A 549 -48.44 8.03 -9.94
C GLY A 549 -47.60 7.82 -8.68
N LEU A 550 -46.73 8.80 -8.37
CA LEU A 550 -45.81 8.76 -7.22
C LEU A 550 -46.16 9.84 -6.18
N GLU A 551 -45.96 9.49 -4.91
CA GLU A 551 -46.09 10.39 -3.76
C GLU A 551 -44.71 10.76 -3.22
N PHE A 552 -44.62 11.97 -2.67
CA PHE A 552 -43.37 12.55 -2.17
C PHE A 552 -43.48 13.00 -0.71
N GLY A 553 -42.34 13.11 -0.04
CA GLY A 553 -42.26 13.48 1.38
C GLY A 553 -42.73 14.90 1.72
N ASP A 554 -42.88 15.76 0.71
CA ASP A 554 -43.47 17.11 0.84
C ASP A 554 -45.00 17.11 0.70
N GLY A 555 -45.62 15.93 0.50
CA GLY A 555 -47.05 15.76 0.26
C GLY A 555 -47.48 15.97 -1.20
N SER A 556 -46.57 16.33 -2.10
CA SER A 556 -46.87 16.46 -3.53
C SER A 556 -47.08 15.09 -4.20
N LYS A 557 -47.78 15.09 -5.33
CA LYS A 557 -47.99 13.90 -6.18
C LYS A 557 -47.58 14.21 -7.62
N LEU A 558 -47.06 13.19 -8.31
CA LEU A 558 -46.71 13.27 -9.73
C LEU A 558 -47.44 12.15 -10.47
N ASP A 559 -48.43 12.51 -11.28
CA ASP A 559 -49.17 11.57 -12.11
C ASP A 559 -48.28 11.01 -13.23
N ALA A 560 -48.44 9.72 -13.52
CA ALA A 560 -47.70 9.02 -14.54
C ALA A 560 -48.56 7.90 -15.14
N ASP A 561 -48.45 7.71 -16.44
CA ASP A 561 -48.95 6.50 -17.10
C ASP A 561 -47.87 5.40 -17.10
N VAL A 562 -46.60 5.81 -17.15
CA VAL A 562 -45.43 4.94 -17.22
C VAL A 562 -44.33 5.45 -16.31
N ILE A 563 -43.83 4.60 -15.42
CA ILE A 563 -42.69 4.88 -14.55
C ILE A 563 -41.55 3.91 -14.91
N VAL A 564 -40.40 4.47 -15.30
CA VAL A 564 -39.19 3.71 -15.65
C VAL A 564 -38.10 3.98 -14.61
N PHE A 565 -37.77 2.95 -13.84
CA PHE A 565 -36.66 2.99 -12.90
C PHE A 565 -35.33 2.78 -13.64
N CYS A 566 -34.54 3.84 -13.72
CA CYS A 566 -33.18 3.86 -14.25
C CYS A 566 -32.16 3.86 -13.10
N THR A 567 -32.36 2.96 -12.14
CA THR A 567 -31.69 2.92 -10.83
C THR A 567 -30.43 2.05 -10.79
N GLY A 568 -29.97 1.59 -11.97
CA GLY A 568 -28.72 0.87 -12.13
C GLY A 568 -28.81 -0.61 -11.74
N PHE A 569 -27.64 -1.23 -11.55
CA PHE A 569 -27.51 -2.67 -11.35
C PHE A 569 -26.58 -2.96 -10.15
N SER A 570 -26.53 -4.23 -9.73
CA SER A 570 -25.58 -4.72 -8.72
C SER A 570 -24.17 -4.90 -9.31
N HIS A 571 -23.18 -4.24 -8.72
CA HIS A 571 -21.75 -4.39 -9.08
C HIS A 571 -21.06 -5.53 -8.32
N ASP A 572 -21.81 -6.37 -7.60
CA ASP A 572 -21.28 -7.43 -6.75
C ASP A 572 -21.03 -8.72 -7.54
N VAL A 573 -20.00 -8.71 -8.38
CA VAL A 573 -19.56 -9.90 -9.14
C VAL A 573 -19.08 -11.00 -8.20
N ARG A 574 -18.50 -10.66 -7.04
CA ARG A 574 -18.14 -11.64 -6.00
C ARG A 574 -19.38 -12.37 -5.49
N GLY A 575 -20.47 -11.66 -5.23
CA GLY A 575 -21.76 -12.24 -4.86
C GLY A 575 -22.31 -13.20 -5.91
N GLU A 576 -22.15 -12.91 -7.21
CA GLU A 576 -22.50 -13.86 -8.28
C GLU A 576 -21.56 -15.07 -8.31
N ALA A 577 -20.25 -14.88 -8.09
CA ALA A 577 -19.30 -15.98 -7.99
C ALA A 577 -19.61 -16.91 -6.80
N ILE A 578 -19.98 -16.36 -5.63
CA ILE A 578 -20.40 -17.13 -4.44
C ILE A 578 -21.56 -18.09 -4.76
N LYS A 579 -22.52 -17.68 -5.60
CA LYS A 579 -23.63 -18.55 -6.00
C LYS A 579 -23.16 -19.76 -6.82
N VAL A 580 -22.01 -19.64 -7.50
CA VAL A 580 -21.43 -20.67 -8.35
C VAL A 580 -20.45 -21.56 -7.59
N VAL A 581 -19.57 -21.01 -6.74
CA VAL A 581 -18.53 -21.78 -6.04
C VAL A 581 -18.85 -22.11 -4.58
N GLY A 582 -19.96 -21.59 -4.06
CA GLY A 582 -20.34 -21.70 -2.66
C GLY A 582 -19.65 -20.68 -1.74
N PRO A 583 -20.14 -20.55 -0.49
CA PRO A 583 -19.67 -19.55 0.47
C PRO A 583 -18.23 -19.78 0.93
N GLU A 584 -17.80 -21.04 1.10
CA GLU A 584 -16.46 -21.38 1.58
C GLU A 584 -15.36 -20.85 0.64
N ILE A 585 -15.46 -21.15 -0.65
CA ILE A 585 -14.54 -20.61 -1.66
C ILE A 585 -14.74 -19.09 -1.79
N GLY A 586 -16.00 -18.66 -1.78
CA GLY A 586 -16.42 -17.27 -1.89
C GLY A 586 -15.78 -16.32 -0.88
N GLU A 587 -15.60 -16.73 0.38
CA GLU A 587 -14.92 -15.95 1.42
C GLU A 587 -13.47 -15.60 1.09
N ARG A 588 -12.83 -16.43 0.27
CA ARG A 588 -11.43 -16.27 -0.18
C ARG A 588 -11.30 -15.60 -1.55
N LEU A 589 -12.41 -15.13 -2.14
CA LEU A 589 -12.38 -14.29 -3.32
C LEU A 589 -12.34 -12.81 -2.90
N ASP A 590 -11.41 -12.06 -3.48
CA ASP A 590 -11.40 -10.59 -3.33
C ASP A 590 -12.66 -9.98 -3.95
N ASP A 591 -13.05 -8.80 -3.49
CA ASP A 591 -14.15 -8.11 -4.17
C ASP A 591 -13.68 -7.64 -5.55
N TYR A 592 -14.58 -7.73 -6.53
CA TYR A 592 -14.28 -7.48 -7.93
C TYR A 592 -13.69 -6.10 -8.26
N TRP A 593 -14.21 -5.04 -7.63
CA TRP A 593 -13.94 -3.66 -8.03
C TRP A 593 -13.63 -2.76 -6.82
N ALA A 594 -13.49 -1.46 -7.08
CA ALA A 594 -12.90 -0.44 -6.22
C ALA A 594 -11.37 -0.53 -6.13
N LEU A 595 -10.78 0.49 -5.53
CA LEU A 595 -9.35 0.65 -5.39
C LEU A 595 -8.89 0.17 -4.01
N ASP A 596 -7.66 -0.33 -3.95
CA ASP A 596 -6.93 -0.56 -2.72
C ASP A 596 -6.13 0.69 -2.30
N ASP A 597 -5.40 0.58 -1.20
CA ASP A 597 -4.58 1.65 -0.61
C ASP A 597 -3.36 2.06 -1.45
N GLU A 598 -3.07 1.33 -2.52
CA GLU A 598 -2.06 1.66 -3.52
C GLU A 598 -2.67 2.35 -4.75
N GLY A 599 -4.00 2.38 -4.85
CA GLY A 599 -4.71 2.91 -6.00
C GLY A 599 -4.87 1.90 -7.13
N GLU A 600 -4.71 0.61 -6.87
CA GLU A 600 -4.93 -0.45 -7.85
C GLU A 600 -6.31 -1.10 -7.68
N LEU A 601 -6.86 -1.66 -8.77
CA LEU A 601 -8.09 -2.44 -8.70
C LEU A 601 -7.92 -3.62 -7.73
N ARG A 602 -8.97 -3.97 -7.00
CA ARG A 602 -8.95 -5.07 -6.02
C ARG A 602 -8.90 -6.44 -6.69
N GLY A 603 -10.03 -7.12 -6.88
CA GLY A 603 -10.05 -8.50 -7.38
C GLY A 603 -9.95 -8.64 -8.90
N ALA A 604 -10.36 -7.65 -9.69
CA ALA A 604 -10.32 -7.75 -11.14
C ALA A 604 -8.89 -7.97 -11.65
N TYR A 605 -8.69 -8.97 -12.52
CA TYR A 605 -7.43 -9.36 -13.17
C TYR A 605 -6.31 -9.83 -12.22
N LYS A 606 -6.57 -9.95 -10.92
CA LYS A 606 -5.60 -10.41 -9.91
C LYS A 606 -5.88 -11.86 -9.48
N PRO A 607 -4.86 -12.58 -8.98
CA PRO A 607 -5.06 -13.87 -8.32
C PRO A 607 -5.91 -13.73 -7.05
N HIS A 608 -6.75 -14.72 -6.78
CA HIS A 608 -7.57 -14.80 -5.57
C HIS A 608 -6.98 -15.77 -4.54
N GLY A 609 -7.67 -15.97 -3.41
CA GLY A 609 -7.28 -16.93 -2.36
C GLY A 609 -7.48 -18.40 -2.73
N TYR A 610 -7.93 -18.70 -3.96
CA TYR A 610 -7.97 -20.01 -4.60
C TYR A 610 -7.36 -19.92 -6.01
N PRO A 611 -6.62 -20.95 -6.46
CA PRO A 611 -6.03 -20.97 -7.79
C PRO A 611 -7.11 -21.15 -8.88
N GLY A 612 -6.80 -20.72 -10.09
CA GLY A 612 -7.62 -21.04 -11.26
C GLY A 612 -8.87 -20.19 -11.47
N ILE A 613 -9.36 -19.47 -10.46
CA ILE A 613 -10.53 -18.59 -10.57
C ILE A 613 -10.10 -17.14 -10.79
N TRP A 614 -10.79 -16.43 -11.70
CA TRP A 614 -10.45 -15.06 -12.06
C TRP A 614 -11.67 -14.19 -12.38
N TYR A 615 -11.49 -12.87 -12.29
CA TYR A 615 -12.47 -11.89 -12.77
C TYR A 615 -11.91 -11.01 -13.90
N THR A 616 -12.76 -10.69 -14.89
CA THR A 616 -12.47 -9.71 -15.95
C THR A 616 -13.69 -8.82 -16.21
N GLY A 617 -13.48 -7.58 -16.68
CA GLY A 617 -14.58 -6.69 -17.07
C GLY A 617 -14.23 -5.20 -17.07
N GLY A 618 -14.93 -4.38 -16.30
CA GLY A 618 -14.74 -2.92 -16.32
C GLY A 618 -15.24 -2.23 -17.59
N GLY A 619 -14.84 -0.97 -17.77
CA GLY A 619 -15.04 -0.22 -19.02
C GLY A 619 -14.19 -0.79 -20.16
N VAL A 620 -14.46 -0.34 -21.39
CA VAL A 620 -13.82 -0.83 -22.63
C VAL A 620 -12.28 -0.91 -22.53
N THR A 621 -11.61 0.18 -22.14
CA THR A 621 -10.14 0.19 -22.01
C THR A 621 -9.63 -0.74 -20.92
N TYR A 622 -10.31 -0.86 -19.77
CA TYR A 622 -9.95 -1.82 -18.73
C TYR A 622 -10.07 -3.27 -19.23
N ALA A 623 -11.21 -3.59 -19.85
CA ALA A 623 -11.49 -4.91 -20.41
C ALA A 623 -10.46 -5.34 -21.45
N ARG A 624 -10.10 -4.44 -22.38
CA ARG A 624 -9.16 -4.71 -23.46
C ARG A 624 -7.70 -4.72 -23.00
N PHE A 625 -7.30 -3.73 -22.21
CA PHE A 625 -5.91 -3.61 -21.76
C PHE A 625 -5.57 -4.75 -20.79
N TYR A 626 -6.41 -5.01 -19.79
CA TYR A 626 -6.05 -5.98 -18.76
C TYR A 626 -6.27 -7.45 -19.13
N SER A 627 -7.05 -7.74 -20.18
CA SER A 627 -7.21 -9.12 -20.66
C SER A 627 -5.89 -9.76 -21.10
N ARG A 628 -4.90 -8.95 -21.53
CA ARG A 628 -3.59 -9.45 -21.92
C ARG A 628 -2.81 -10.00 -20.73
N PHE A 629 -2.80 -9.30 -19.60
CA PHE A 629 -2.06 -9.76 -18.41
C PHE A 629 -2.74 -10.98 -17.80
N LEU A 630 -4.07 -11.06 -17.90
CA LEU A 630 -4.78 -12.26 -17.50
C LEU A 630 -4.41 -13.46 -18.38
N ALA A 631 -4.34 -13.30 -19.70
CA ALA A 631 -3.86 -14.35 -20.60
C ALA A 631 -2.40 -14.76 -20.32
N LEU A 632 -1.50 -13.80 -20.06
CA LEU A 632 -0.11 -14.07 -19.69
C LEU A 632 0.01 -14.81 -18.34
N GLN A 633 -0.77 -14.42 -17.32
CA GLN A 633 -0.81 -15.11 -16.03
C GLN A 633 -1.28 -16.57 -16.18
N ILE A 634 -2.35 -16.79 -16.94
CA ILE A 634 -2.87 -18.14 -17.22
C ILE A 634 -1.81 -18.94 -18.00
N LYS A 635 -1.18 -18.35 -19.02
CA LYS A 635 -0.13 -19.01 -19.79
C LYS A 635 1.05 -19.41 -18.91
N ALA A 636 1.56 -18.48 -18.09
CA ALA A 636 2.64 -18.73 -17.15
C ALA A 636 2.32 -19.89 -16.19
N SER A 637 1.08 -19.92 -15.67
CA SER A 637 0.61 -20.99 -14.78
C SER A 637 0.54 -22.35 -15.47
N LEU A 638 -0.01 -22.43 -16.70
CA LEU A 638 -0.13 -23.67 -17.48
C LEU A 638 1.24 -24.26 -17.84
N GLU A 639 2.24 -23.40 -18.02
CA GLU A 639 3.62 -23.78 -18.34
C GLU A 639 4.48 -24.08 -17.11
N GLY A 640 3.87 -24.09 -15.91
CA GLY A 640 4.58 -24.39 -14.66
C GLY A 640 5.55 -23.30 -14.19
N VAL A 641 5.41 -22.08 -14.72
CA VAL A 641 6.22 -20.91 -14.38
C VAL A 641 5.34 -19.71 -13.99
N PRO A 642 4.40 -19.86 -13.02
CA PRO A 642 3.48 -18.79 -12.65
C PRO A 642 4.23 -17.53 -12.20
N LEU A 643 3.64 -16.36 -12.46
CA LEU A 643 4.23 -15.09 -12.01
C LEU A 643 4.25 -15.03 -10.47
N GLU A 644 5.42 -14.83 -9.89
CA GLU A 644 5.58 -14.69 -8.45
C GLU A 644 4.92 -13.40 -7.94
N LEU A 645 4.10 -13.51 -6.90
CA LEU A 645 3.37 -12.38 -6.35
C LEU A 645 4.17 -11.68 -5.26
N TYR A 646 4.60 -10.44 -5.54
CA TYR A 646 5.21 -9.60 -4.52
C TYR A 646 4.13 -9.07 -3.56
N ARG A 647 4.17 -9.48 -2.28
CA ARG A 647 3.11 -9.20 -1.29
C ARG A 647 3.48 -8.23 -0.17
N ARG A 648 4.73 -7.77 -0.10
CA ARG A 648 5.17 -6.83 0.96
C ARG A 648 4.35 -5.53 0.86
N LYS A 649 3.73 -5.12 1.97
CA LYS A 649 2.97 -3.86 2.09
C LYS A 649 3.84 -2.79 2.74
N PHE A 650 3.72 -1.57 2.23
CA PHE A 650 4.36 -0.37 2.77
C PHE A 650 3.27 0.54 3.32
N ASN A 651 3.48 1.12 4.50
CA ASN A 651 2.43 1.88 5.17
C ASN A 651 2.19 3.21 4.43
N SER A 652 1.00 3.45 3.87
CA SER A 652 0.68 4.64 3.05
C SER A 652 0.32 5.87 3.89
N GLU A 653 -0.08 5.71 5.15
CA GLU A 653 -0.32 6.79 6.15
C GLU A 653 0.96 7.56 6.57
N MET A 654 2.05 7.40 5.82
CA MET A 654 3.36 7.97 6.12
C MET A 654 3.73 9.22 5.34
N ILE A 655 2.92 9.62 4.35
CA ILE A 655 3.25 10.69 3.41
C ILE A 655 2.78 12.09 3.89
N ASP A 656 1.82 12.17 4.84
CA ASP A 656 1.15 13.45 5.21
C ASP A 656 1.64 14.15 6.50
N LYS A 657 2.68 13.68 7.19
CA LYS A 657 3.15 14.34 8.45
C LYS A 657 4.49 15.07 8.27
N PRO A 658 4.60 16.36 8.66
CA PRO A 658 5.86 17.11 8.58
C PRO A 658 6.93 16.51 9.48
N LEU A 659 8.20 16.67 9.07
CA LEU A 659 9.37 16.29 9.85
C LEU A 659 9.40 17.04 11.21
N VAL A 660 9.52 16.31 12.31
CA VAL A 660 9.59 16.86 13.67
C VAL A 660 11.04 16.93 14.12
N MET A 661 11.50 18.11 14.55
CA MET A 661 12.77 18.24 15.29
C MET A 661 12.56 17.93 16.78
N LYS A 662 13.28 16.93 17.30
CA LYS A 662 13.32 16.56 18.73
C LYS A 662 14.69 16.81 19.33
N THR A 663 14.75 16.98 20.65
CA THR A 663 16.01 17.18 21.37
C THR A 663 16.20 16.13 22.46
N ALA A 664 17.38 15.49 22.46
CA ALA A 664 17.83 14.57 23.49
C ALA A 664 18.99 15.15 24.31
N ILE A 665 19.03 14.85 25.60
CA ILE A 665 20.22 14.99 26.45
C ILE A 665 20.73 13.59 26.79
N VAL A 666 22.02 13.33 26.58
CA VAL A 666 22.65 12.05 26.87
C VAL A 666 23.83 12.27 27.82
N THR A 667 23.85 11.62 28.99
CA THR A 667 25.00 11.68 29.93
C THR A 667 25.98 10.53 29.71
N GLY A 668 27.27 10.77 29.95
CA GLY A 668 28.33 9.82 29.59
C GLY A 668 28.43 9.64 28.08
N ALA A 669 28.13 10.69 27.32
CA ALA A 669 27.91 10.63 25.88
C ALA A 669 29.19 10.50 25.05
N ALA A 670 30.38 10.71 25.63
CA ALA A 670 31.63 10.67 24.88
C ALA A 670 32.19 9.25 24.70
N SER A 671 31.62 8.23 25.35
CA SER A 671 32.11 6.85 25.22
C SER A 671 31.04 5.77 25.44
N GLY A 672 31.39 4.51 25.11
CA GLY A 672 30.58 3.34 25.40
C GLY A 672 29.13 3.42 24.89
N ILE A 673 28.18 3.06 25.76
CA ILE A 673 26.74 3.04 25.45
C ILE A 673 26.22 4.46 25.12
N GLY A 674 26.70 5.49 25.82
CA GLY A 674 26.24 6.87 25.62
C GLY A 674 26.64 7.42 24.25
N LEU A 675 27.86 7.12 23.80
CA LEU A 675 28.30 7.45 22.44
C LEU A 675 27.51 6.69 21.38
N ALA A 676 27.27 5.39 21.60
CA ALA A 676 26.48 4.59 20.67
C ALA A 676 25.04 5.11 20.54
N LEU A 677 24.42 5.51 21.65
CA LEU A 677 23.09 6.12 21.65
C LEU A 677 23.10 7.48 20.94
N THR A 678 24.12 8.30 21.20
CA THR A 678 24.30 9.59 20.51
C THR A 678 24.39 9.39 18.99
N ARG A 679 25.23 8.46 18.54
CA ARG A 679 25.38 8.13 17.11
C ARG A 679 24.07 7.60 16.52
N HIS A 680 23.37 6.72 17.23
CA HIS A 680 22.09 6.19 16.77
C HIS A 680 21.04 7.29 16.61
N LEU A 681 20.90 8.20 17.58
CA LEU A 681 19.96 9.32 17.50
C LEU A 681 20.32 10.30 16.39
N LEU A 682 21.61 10.64 16.24
CA LEU A 682 22.07 11.52 15.17
C LEU A 682 21.92 10.87 13.78
N ALA A 683 22.15 9.56 13.65
CA ALA A 683 21.96 8.84 12.39
C ALA A 683 20.49 8.78 11.96
N LYS A 684 19.53 8.93 12.88
CA LYS A 684 18.12 9.11 12.51
C LYS A 684 17.88 10.42 11.74
N ALA A 685 18.80 11.38 11.77
CA ALA A 685 18.74 12.55 10.90
C ALA A 685 19.13 12.26 9.44
N ASP A 686 19.93 11.22 9.23
CA ASP A 686 20.43 10.81 7.92
C ASP A 686 19.53 9.71 7.32
N ASP A 687 18.64 9.12 8.13
CA ASP A 687 17.61 8.22 7.67
C ASP A 687 16.47 9.03 7.02
N PRO A 688 16.31 8.99 5.68
CA PRO A 688 15.20 9.65 5.00
C PRO A 688 13.86 9.04 5.42
N ASN A 689 13.86 7.97 6.23
CA ASN A 689 12.71 7.35 6.88
C ASN A 689 12.20 7.93 8.16
N ALA A 690 13.07 8.59 8.91
CA ALA A 690 12.69 9.10 10.21
C ALA A 690 11.75 10.30 10.04
N ARG A 691 10.56 10.22 10.64
CA ARG A 691 9.67 11.38 10.80
C ARG A 691 10.16 12.35 11.89
N GLU A 692 11.17 11.92 12.63
CA GLU A 692 11.75 12.62 13.77
C GLU A 692 13.25 12.78 13.55
N ARG A 693 13.72 14.02 13.49
CA ARG A 693 15.14 14.34 13.45
C ARG A 693 15.59 14.78 14.83
N TRP A 694 16.68 14.19 15.31
CA TRP A 694 17.16 14.45 16.66
C TRP A 694 18.32 15.44 16.65
N ARG A 695 18.23 16.42 17.56
CA ARG A 695 19.37 17.15 18.11
C ARG A 695 19.82 16.45 19.39
N VAL A 696 21.12 16.34 19.62
CA VAL A 696 21.66 15.65 20.79
C VAL A 696 22.61 16.55 21.56
N VAL A 697 22.34 16.75 22.85
CA VAL A 697 23.25 17.40 23.79
C VAL A 697 24.06 16.32 24.51
N LEU A 698 25.36 16.29 24.22
CA LEU A 698 26.32 15.37 24.82
C LEU A 698 26.82 15.97 26.14
N ALA A 699 26.53 15.30 27.25
CA ALA A 699 27.01 15.66 28.57
C ALA A 699 28.04 14.63 29.05
N ASP A 700 29.30 15.06 29.21
CA ASP A 700 30.36 14.20 29.73
C ASP A 700 31.37 15.04 30.53
N ASN A 701 32.06 14.44 31.50
CA ASN A 701 33.13 15.15 32.23
C ASN A 701 34.48 15.03 31.50
N ASN A 702 34.63 14.06 30.59
CA ASN A 702 35.84 13.85 29.82
C ASN A 702 35.81 14.60 28.49
N GLU A 703 36.23 15.86 28.53
CA GLU A 703 36.32 16.76 27.37
C GLU A 703 37.29 16.24 26.31
N ALA A 704 38.41 15.62 26.71
CA ALA A 704 39.35 15.03 25.76
C ALA A 704 38.73 13.90 24.93
N ALA A 705 37.92 13.03 25.55
CA ALA A 705 37.22 11.99 24.83
C ALA A 705 36.17 12.53 23.84
N TYR A 706 35.58 13.70 24.13
CA TYR A 706 34.70 14.38 23.17
C TYR A 706 35.50 14.91 21.97
N GLU A 707 36.64 15.57 22.20
CA GLU A 707 37.46 16.09 21.11
C GLU A 707 37.91 14.98 20.15
N ASP A 708 38.21 13.78 20.66
CA ASP A 708 38.57 12.62 19.83
C ASP A 708 37.44 12.13 18.89
N ILE A 709 36.17 12.38 19.25
CA ILE A 709 35.01 11.90 18.48
C ILE A 709 34.27 13.00 17.73
N ARG A 710 34.53 14.28 18.03
CA ARG A 710 33.76 15.43 17.54
C ARG A 710 33.63 15.44 16.03
N GLU A 711 34.74 15.22 15.32
CA GLU A 711 34.79 15.19 13.84
C GLU A 711 34.05 13.98 13.24
N THR A 712 33.72 12.97 14.06
CA THR A 712 32.94 11.78 13.64
C THR A 712 31.43 11.96 13.77
N LEU A 713 30.97 13.09 14.32
CA LEU A 713 29.56 13.39 14.58
C LEU A 713 29.05 14.51 13.67
N ASN A 714 27.74 14.54 13.43
CA ASN A 714 27.10 15.63 12.69
C ASN A 714 27.13 16.93 13.51
N ASN A 715 28.05 17.84 13.18
CA ASN A 715 28.31 19.08 13.92
C ASN A 715 27.13 20.07 13.96
N ASP A 716 26.16 19.96 13.04
CA ASP A 716 25.00 20.86 13.01
C ASP A 716 23.87 20.42 13.95
N LEU A 717 23.93 19.17 14.43
CA LEU A 717 22.85 18.54 15.21
C LEU A 717 23.27 18.16 16.63
N HIS A 718 24.48 18.52 17.06
CA HIS A 718 24.92 18.23 18.40
C HIS A 718 25.60 19.40 19.10
N MET A 719 25.58 19.34 20.43
CA MET A 719 26.31 20.27 21.30
C MET A 719 26.97 19.46 22.42
N PHE A 720 28.22 19.77 22.74
CA PHE A 720 28.88 19.23 23.91
C PHE A 720 28.83 20.20 25.09
N ILE A 721 28.58 19.66 26.28
CA ILE A 721 28.62 20.40 27.54
C ILE A 721 29.37 19.55 28.56
N ARG A 722 30.55 20.03 28.95
CA ARG A 722 31.29 19.42 30.05
C ARG A 722 30.45 19.43 31.33
N THR A 723 30.12 18.25 31.84
CA THR A 723 29.17 18.08 32.95
C THR A 723 29.66 17.03 33.93
N ASP A 724 29.87 17.42 35.19
CA ASP A 724 30.00 16.48 36.30
C ASP A 724 28.61 16.14 36.86
N VAL A 725 28.09 14.97 36.47
CA VAL A 725 26.73 14.55 36.84
C VAL A 725 26.55 14.37 38.36
N SER A 726 27.63 14.22 39.14
CA SER A 726 27.53 14.13 40.60
C SER A 726 27.10 15.46 41.26
N LYS A 727 27.20 16.58 40.53
CA LYS A 727 26.89 17.93 41.00
C LYS A 727 25.56 18.43 40.42
N PHE A 728 24.62 18.78 41.30
CA PHE A 728 23.33 19.32 40.88
C PHE A 728 23.46 20.62 40.05
N GLY A 729 24.40 21.49 40.42
CA GLY A 729 24.65 22.75 39.71
C GLY A 729 25.06 22.55 38.24
N ASP A 730 25.94 21.59 37.98
CA ASP A 730 26.39 21.24 36.63
C ASP A 730 25.25 20.65 35.79
N GLN A 731 24.44 19.75 36.37
CA GLN A 731 23.25 19.23 35.68
C GLN A 731 22.24 20.35 35.39
N LEU A 732 21.98 21.25 36.34
CA LEU A 732 21.08 22.38 36.11
C LEU A 732 21.59 23.28 34.97
N ALA A 733 22.89 23.58 34.94
CA ALA A 733 23.52 24.35 33.87
C ALA A 733 23.44 23.64 32.51
N LEU A 734 23.64 22.33 32.48
CA LEU A 734 23.43 21.47 31.30
C LEU A 734 22.00 21.64 30.75
N PHE A 735 20.98 21.46 31.59
CA PHE A 735 19.59 21.57 31.14
C PHE A 735 19.22 22.98 30.69
N HIS A 736 19.75 24.02 31.34
CA HIS A 736 19.57 25.42 30.89
C HIS A 736 20.09 25.63 29.48
N ARG A 737 21.35 25.26 29.23
CA ARG A 737 21.99 25.41 27.93
C ARG A 737 21.33 24.55 26.86
N ALA A 738 20.99 23.31 27.19
CA ALA A 738 20.25 22.41 26.30
C ALA A 738 18.91 23.01 25.87
N PHE A 739 18.16 23.56 26.84
CA PHE A 739 16.87 24.19 26.59
C PHE A 739 16.99 25.45 25.73
N GLU A 740 18.01 26.29 25.98
CA GLU A 740 18.25 27.49 25.18
C GLU A 740 18.64 27.14 23.73
N TRP A 741 19.62 26.23 23.57
CA TRP A 741 20.11 25.82 22.26
C TRP A 741 19.04 25.11 21.41
N SER A 742 18.12 24.37 22.03
CA SER A 742 17.06 23.68 21.33
C SER A 742 15.86 24.56 20.95
N GLY A 743 15.84 25.84 21.35
CA GLY A 743 14.67 26.70 21.17
C GLY A 743 13.54 26.40 22.16
N GLY A 744 13.86 25.81 23.31
CA GLY A 744 12.93 25.60 24.43
C GLY A 744 12.21 24.26 24.44
N ARG A 745 12.74 23.23 23.75
CA ARG A 745 12.17 21.88 23.69
C ARG A 745 13.17 20.81 24.09
N ILE A 746 12.81 19.93 25.04
CA ILE A 746 13.62 18.75 25.42
C ILE A 746 12.68 17.54 25.47
N ASP A 747 12.86 16.59 24.55
CA ASP A 747 11.99 15.43 24.36
C ASP A 747 12.47 14.19 25.08
N PHE A 748 13.79 14.01 25.18
CA PHE A 748 14.39 12.80 25.73
C PHE A 748 15.56 13.11 26.66
N PHE A 749 15.62 12.41 27.79
CA PHE A 749 16.77 12.41 28.67
C PHE A 749 17.25 10.97 28.94
N ALA A 750 18.42 10.65 28.39
CA ALA A 750 19.14 9.42 28.68
C ALA A 750 20.13 9.65 29.83
N ASN A 751 19.75 9.20 31.03
CA ASN A 751 20.61 9.26 32.19
C ASN A 751 21.51 8.02 32.22
N ASN A 752 22.60 8.09 31.46
CA ASN A 752 23.42 6.97 31.08
C ASN A 752 24.81 6.92 31.75
N ALA A 753 25.32 8.05 32.25
CA ALA A 753 26.61 8.09 32.95
C ALA A 753 26.66 7.07 34.12
N GLY A 754 27.78 6.35 34.23
CA GLY A 754 27.97 5.37 35.30
C GLY A 754 29.43 4.96 35.45
N ILE A 755 29.78 4.47 36.64
CA ILE A 755 31.10 3.94 36.99
C ILE A 755 30.96 2.70 37.90
N ASP A 756 32.00 1.86 37.96
CA ASP A 756 32.12 0.77 38.92
C ASP A 756 32.87 1.19 40.20
N ASP A 757 32.88 0.29 41.20
CA ASP A 757 33.60 0.48 42.46
C ASP A 757 35.09 0.71 42.17
N ARG A 758 35.59 1.91 42.51
CA ARG A 758 37.00 2.28 42.32
C ARG A 758 37.91 1.80 43.46
N GLN A 759 37.31 1.43 44.57
CA GLN A 759 37.94 0.85 45.75
C GLN A 759 37.12 -0.37 46.19
N PRO A 760 37.73 -1.56 46.36
CA PRO A 760 37.00 -2.72 46.85
C PRO A 760 36.53 -2.50 48.29
N LEU A 761 35.21 -2.53 48.52
CA LEU A 761 34.65 -2.35 49.87
C LEU A 761 35.01 -3.51 50.81
N LEU A 762 35.25 -4.71 50.28
CA LEU A 762 35.42 -5.94 51.05
C LEU A 762 36.87 -6.47 51.05
N SER A 763 37.85 -5.71 50.56
CA SER A 763 39.24 -6.20 50.40
C SER A 763 39.93 -6.61 51.71
N TRP A 764 39.50 -6.08 52.86
CA TRP A 764 40.05 -6.44 54.18
C TRP A 764 39.69 -7.87 54.63
N LEU A 765 38.74 -8.56 53.99
CA LEU A 765 38.28 -9.89 54.42
C LEU A 765 39.23 -11.04 54.00
N GLY A 766 40.22 -10.81 53.14
CA GLY A 766 41.00 -11.87 52.49
C GLY A 766 42.53 -11.75 52.53
N SER A 767 43.11 -10.71 53.12
CA SER A 767 44.57 -10.54 53.17
C SER A 767 44.99 -9.70 54.38
N PRO A 768 45.48 -10.32 55.47
CA PRO A 768 45.95 -9.61 56.67
C PRO A 768 47.11 -8.64 56.42
N GLU A 769 47.75 -8.72 55.25
CA GLU A 769 48.94 -7.95 54.86
C GLU A 769 48.61 -6.65 54.10
N LEU A 770 47.36 -6.48 53.63
CA LEU A 770 46.85 -5.18 53.17
C LEU A 770 46.34 -4.44 54.41
N SER A 771 47.28 -3.86 55.17
CA SER A 771 46.96 -3.08 56.36
C SER A 771 45.97 -1.99 56.02
N ASP A 772 44.81 -2.00 56.69
CA ASP A 772 44.05 -0.78 56.94
C ASP A 772 45.03 0.31 57.42
N PRO A 773 44.88 1.59 57.04
CA PRO A 773 45.47 2.66 57.83
C PRO A 773 45.11 2.47 59.33
N GLU A 774 45.88 3.03 60.27
CA GLU A 774 45.62 2.86 61.72
C GLU A 774 44.15 3.14 62.12
N ASP A 775 43.45 3.97 61.33
CA ASP A 775 42.01 4.20 61.37
C ASP A 775 41.35 3.82 60.02
N PRO A 776 40.10 3.33 60.01
CA PRO A 776 39.37 3.02 58.78
C PRO A 776 39.16 4.28 57.93
N SER A 777 39.49 4.21 56.63
CA SER A 777 39.21 5.30 55.69
C SER A 777 37.74 5.35 55.30
N GLU A 778 37.22 6.55 55.03
CA GLU A 778 35.87 6.71 54.47
C GLU A 778 35.74 5.94 53.14
N PRO A 779 34.68 5.14 52.94
CA PRO A 779 34.46 4.42 51.69
C PRO A 779 34.29 5.38 50.50
N ASP A 780 34.83 5.00 49.35
CA ASP A 780 34.61 5.73 48.10
C ASP A 780 33.16 5.55 47.60
N LEU A 781 32.31 6.55 47.85
CA LEU A 781 30.91 6.58 47.44
C LEU A 781 30.66 7.24 46.08
N ARG A 782 31.70 7.50 45.28
CA ARG A 782 31.52 8.13 43.95
C ARG A 782 30.56 7.36 43.04
N VAL A 783 30.49 6.04 43.18
CA VAL A 783 29.52 5.20 42.46
C VAL A 783 28.08 5.55 42.84
N ILE A 784 27.79 5.73 44.13
CA ILE A 784 26.45 6.16 44.58
C ILE A 784 26.14 7.55 44.02
N ASP A 785 27.12 8.44 44.04
CA ASP A 785 26.98 9.82 43.60
C ASP A 785 26.68 9.93 42.10
N ILE A 786 27.32 9.12 41.27
CA ILE A 786 27.18 9.13 39.81
C ILE A 786 26.03 8.23 39.36
N ASP A 787 25.93 7.00 39.85
CA ASP A 787 25.02 6.01 39.30
C ASP A 787 23.60 6.11 39.88
N LEU A 788 23.42 6.72 41.06
CA LEU A 788 22.12 6.82 41.73
C LEU A 788 21.73 8.27 42.06
N LYS A 789 22.56 9.03 42.78
CA LYS A 789 22.24 10.41 43.18
C LYS A 789 22.06 11.33 41.96
N ALA A 790 22.90 11.18 40.95
CA ALA A 790 22.77 11.92 39.70
C ALA A 790 21.44 11.64 38.96
N VAL A 791 20.85 10.45 39.14
CA VAL A 791 19.54 10.10 38.57
C VAL A 791 18.43 10.97 39.17
N PHE A 792 18.49 11.19 40.48
CA PHE A 792 17.52 12.04 41.17
C PHE A 792 17.64 13.51 40.76
N TYR A 793 18.88 14.02 40.65
CA TYR A 793 19.15 15.37 40.16
C TYR A 793 18.66 15.58 38.73
N GLY A 794 18.94 14.60 37.86
CA GLY A 794 18.54 14.64 36.46
C GLY A 794 17.02 14.62 36.29
N LEU A 795 16.31 13.76 37.04
CA LEU A 795 14.84 13.76 37.00
C LEU A 795 14.28 15.12 37.41
N LYS A 796 14.80 15.72 38.49
CA LYS A 796 14.33 17.03 38.98
C LYS A 796 14.48 18.11 37.91
N CYS A 797 15.62 18.13 37.22
CA CYS A 797 15.86 19.05 36.11
C CYS A 797 14.94 18.76 34.93
N PHE A 798 14.85 17.50 34.49
CA PHE A 798 14.03 17.11 33.34
C PHE A 798 12.56 17.47 33.52
N VAL A 799 11.97 17.21 34.70
CA VAL A 799 10.59 17.62 35.02
C VAL A 799 10.42 19.15 34.94
N HIS A 800 11.37 19.91 35.50
CA HIS A 800 11.33 21.37 35.46
C HIS A 800 11.31 21.91 34.03
N PHE A 801 12.20 21.43 33.16
CA PHE A 801 12.30 21.91 31.78
C PHE A 801 11.23 21.32 30.86
N THR A 802 10.68 20.15 31.17
CA THR A 802 9.47 19.62 30.52
C THR A 802 8.29 20.56 30.73
N ARG A 803 8.06 21.03 31.96
CA ARG A 803 7.00 22.00 32.26
C ARG A 803 7.20 23.33 31.52
N LYS A 804 8.45 23.80 31.42
CA LYS A 804 8.78 24.99 30.62
C LYS A 804 8.49 24.77 29.12
N THR A 805 8.87 23.61 28.58
CA THR A 805 8.58 23.23 27.18
C THR A 805 7.07 23.27 26.93
N LYS A 806 6.28 22.62 27.79
CA LYS A 806 4.81 22.64 27.69
C LYS A 806 4.23 24.06 27.73
N SER A 807 4.72 24.91 28.63
CA SER A 807 4.28 26.30 28.71
C SER A 807 4.54 27.07 27.41
N LEU A 808 5.72 26.91 26.80
CA LEU A 808 6.07 27.57 25.53
C LEU A 808 5.20 27.08 24.37
N LEU A 809 5.02 25.76 24.25
CA LEU A 809 4.17 25.16 23.20
C LEU A 809 2.69 25.57 23.35
N GLY A 810 2.21 25.72 24.59
CA GLY A 810 0.85 26.19 24.88
C GLY A 810 0.59 27.65 24.50
N GLN A 811 1.56 28.54 24.73
CA GLN A 811 1.47 29.97 24.36
C GLN A 811 1.45 30.19 22.84
N LYS A 812 2.21 29.39 22.07
CA LYS A 812 2.20 29.43 20.59
C LYS A 812 0.87 28.97 19.99
N LYS A 813 0.13 28.05 20.64
CA LYS A 813 -1.20 27.58 20.20
C LYS A 813 -2.30 28.65 20.36
N ALA A 814 -2.13 29.60 21.27
CA ALA A 814 -3.11 30.68 21.53
C ALA A 814 -2.92 31.92 20.64
N THR A 815 -1.74 32.09 20.02
CA THR A 815 -1.40 33.24 19.15
C THR A 815 -1.73 32.99 17.68
N THR A 816 -1.75 31.73 17.22
CA THR A 816 -2.11 31.37 15.84
C THR A 816 -3.61 31.34 15.55
N SER A 817 -4.47 31.49 16.57
CA SER A 817 -5.93 31.58 16.40
C SER A 817 -6.46 33.01 16.16
N ALA A 818 -5.58 34.00 15.99
CA ALA A 818 -5.96 35.42 15.95
C ALA A 818 -5.39 36.26 14.79
N ASP A 819 -4.72 35.68 13.77
CA ASP A 819 -4.06 36.48 12.73
C ASP A 819 -4.41 36.05 11.30
N ASP A 820 -4.70 37.04 10.45
CA ASP A 820 -5.17 36.94 9.08
C ASP A 820 -4.01 36.82 8.08
N GLY A 821 -3.65 35.57 7.77
CA GLY A 821 -3.09 35.14 6.50
C GLY A 821 -2.13 36.09 5.77
N THR A 822 -0.84 36.06 6.12
CA THR A 822 0.29 36.07 5.17
C THR A 822 1.61 35.71 5.87
N PRO A 823 2.33 34.65 5.48
CA PRO A 823 3.70 34.42 5.96
C PRO A 823 4.73 35.08 5.03
N GLY A 824 5.66 35.85 5.61
CA GLY A 824 6.84 36.39 4.92
C GLY A 824 7.98 35.36 4.75
N PRO A 825 9.04 35.69 3.99
CA PRO A 825 9.90 34.68 3.34
C PRO A 825 10.96 33.96 4.19
N ASP A 826 11.11 34.23 5.49
CA ASP A 826 12.25 33.72 6.28
C ASP A 826 11.90 32.80 7.47
N ALA A 827 10.68 32.27 7.57
CA ALA A 827 10.31 31.28 8.59
C ALA A 827 10.45 29.83 8.06
N LYS A 828 11.68 29.33 7.91
CA LYS A 828 11.92 27.89 7.67
C LYS A 828 12.20 27.18 9.02
N LEU A 829 11.41 26.13 9.28
CA LEU A 829 11.35 25.28 10.47
C LEU A 829 10.96 25.97 11.79
N ASP A 830 9.66 26.16 12.05
CA ASP A 830 9.11 26.07 13.43
C ASP A 830 7.58 26.22 13.46
N THR A 831 6.86 25.18 13.05
CA THR A 831 5.48 24.96 13.49
C THR A 831 5.34 23.52 13.97
N VAL A 832 5.66 23.26 15.24
CA VAL A 832 5.42 21.95 15.86
C VAL A 832 4.39 22.09 16.98
N ALA A 833 3.36 21.24 16.92
CA ALA A 833 2.20 21.29 17.79
C ALA A 833 2.46 20.62 19.14
N MET A 834 1.78 21.10 20.19
CA MET A 834 1.70 20.46 21.52
C MET A 834 1.35 18.96 21.43
N ASP A 835 0.57 18.57 20.42
CA ASP A 835 0.00 17.23 20.27
C ASP A 835 1.07 16.15 19.95
N ASP A 836 2.31 16.55 19.64
CA ASP A 836 3.46 15.68 19.34
C ASP A 836 4.52 15.63 20.47
N PHE A 837 4.36 16.41 21.54
CA PHE A 837 5.34 16.45 22.63
C PHE A 837 5.07 15.38 23.70
N GLN A 838 5.84 14.30 23.67
CA GLN A 838 5.79 13.19 24.63
C GLN A 838 7.15 13.01 25.31
N PRO A 839 7.39 13.66 26.47
CA PRO A 839 8.69 13.66 27.13
C PRO A 839 9.02 12.29 27.75
N LYS A 840 10.25 11.81 27.53
CA LYS A 840 10.70 10.48 27.99
C LYS A 840 12.02 10.54 28.74
N MET A 841 12.17 9.74 29.78
CA MET A 841 13.43 9.54 30.50
C MET A 841 13.76 8.06 30.59
N VAL A 842 15.01 7.71 30.27
CA VAL A 842 15.52 6.35 30.42
C VAL A 842 16.77 6.37 31.30
N VAL A 843 16.79 5.50 32.30
CA VAL A 843 17.91 5.34 33.24
C VAL A 843 18.73 4.11 32.86
N THR A 844 20.05 4.26 32.75
CA THR A 844 20.96 3.11 32.57
C THR A 844 21.25 2.48 33.93
N ALA A 845 20.51 1.42 34.25
CA ALA A 845 20.79 0.58 35.40
C ALA A 845 21.86 -0.46 35.03
N SER A 846 21.64 -1.74 35.33
CA SER A 846 22.50 -2.87 34.97
C SER A 846 21.76 -4.16 35.31
N MET A 847 22.18 -5.31 34.77
CA MET A 847 21.79 -6.60 35.34
C MET A 847 22.11 -6.70 36.85
N ALA A 848 23.11 -5.94 37.33
CA ALA A 848 23.42 -5.80 38.75
C ALA A 848 22.31 -5.10 39.57
N GLY A 849 21.25 -4.60 38.93
CA GLY A 849 20.03 -4.11 39.58
C GLY A 849 18.99 -5.19 39.87
N ILE A 850 19.25 -6.43 39.43
CA ILE A 850 18.45 -7.63 39.71
C ILE A 850 19.32 -8.69 40.41
N TYR A 851 20.55 -8.87 39.94
CA TYR A 851 21.45 -9.91 40.41
C TYR A 851 22.58 -9.32 41.26
N PRO A 852 23.03 -10.01 42.32
CA PRO A 852 24.15 -9.54 43.13
C PRO A 852 25.48 -9.66 42.38
N PHE A 853 26.32 -8.64 42.44
CA PHE A 853 27.72 -8.70 42.00
C PHE A 853 28.64 -8.66 43.23
N TYR A 854 29.23 -9.80 43.56
CA TYR A 854 29.94 -10.01 44.83
C TYR A 854 31.23 -9.20 44.98
N VAL A 855 31.82 -8.76 43.86
CA VAL A 855 33.08 -7.99 43.85
C VAL A 855 32.88 -6.47 43.82
N ILE A 856 31.67 -6.01 43.47
CA ILE A 856 31.30 -4.59 43.36
C ILE A 856 29.96 -4.31 44.06
N PRO A 857 29.91 -4.47 45.40
CA PRO A 857 28.66 -4.38 46.15
C PRO A 857 28.06 -2.96 46.17
N ILE A 858 28.87 -1.90 46.06
CA ILE A 858 28.36 -0.51 46.05
C ILE A 858 27.64 -0.24 44.73
N TYR A 859 28.23 -0.65 43.61
CA TYR A 859 27.59 -0.65 42.29
C TYR A 859 26.29 -1.44 42.28
N THR A 860 26.29 -2.65 42.85
CA THR A 860 25.07 -3.48 42.97
C THR A 860 23.96 -2.72 43.70
N ALA A 861 24.28 -2.07 44.82
CA ALA A 861 23.32 -1.28 45.60
C ALA A 861 22.79 -0.08 44.80
N ALA A 862 23.67 0.65 44.09
CA ALA A 862 23.28 1.77 43.25
C ALA A 862 22.28 1.33 42.16
N LYS A 863 22.56 0.24 41.45
CA LYS A 863 21.74 -0.25 40.34
C LYS A 863 20.39 -0.82 40.79
N HIS A 864 20.33 -1.48 41.95
CA HIS A 864 19.06 -1.85 42.58
C HIS A 864 18.24 -0.59 42.95
N GLY A 865 18.92 0.44 43.47
CA GLY A 865 18.31 1.75 43.74
C GLY A 865 17.66 2.36 42.50
N CYS A 866 18.32 2.30 41.33
CA CYS A 866 17.76 2.80 40.07
C CYS A 866 16.49 2.05 39.65
N VAL A 867 16.49 0.72 39.72
CA VAL A 867 15.33 -0.12 39.38
C VAL A 867 14.14 0.18 40.30
N GLY A 868 14.39 0.24 41.61
CA GLY A 868 13.37 0.58 42.61
C GLY A 868 12.82 1.99 42.40
N PHE A 869 13.69 2.96 42.12
CA PHE A 869 13.31 4.34 41.85
C PHE A 869 12.43 4.48 40.62
N VAL A 870 12.80 3.86 39.48
CA VAL A 870 12.00 3.91 38.24
C VAL A 870 10.61 3.35 38.48
N ARG A 871 10.50 2.18 39.12
CA ARG A 871 9.20 1.56 39.42
C ARG A 871 8.34 2.40 40.35
N ALA A 872 8.94 3.08 41.32
CA ALA A 872 8.22 3.93 42.27
C ALA A 872 7.76 5.27 41.65
N ALA A 873 8.59 5.90 40.81
CA ALA A 873 8.33 7.25 40.30
C ALA A 873 7.51 7.29 39.00
N ALA A 874 7.63 6.28 38.14
CA ALA A 874 7.05 6.28 36.80
C ALA A 874 5.51 6.46 36.74
N PRO A 875 4.70 5.83 37.61
CA PRO A 875 3.24 6.02 37.57
C PRO A 875 2.84 7.48 37.82
N THR A 876 3.43 8.09 38.84
CA THR A 876 3.14 9.48 39.23
C THR A 876 3.61 10.50 38.19
N LEU A 877 4.74 10.24 37.53
CA LEU A 877 5.27 11.09 36.46
C LEU A 877 4.40 11.03 35.19
N LEU A 878 3.93 9.85 34.81
CA LEU A 878 3.05 9.70 33.66
C LEU A 878 1.72 10.42 33.91
N GLU A 879 1.11 10.19 35.08
CA GLU A 879 -0.18 10.79 35.43
C GLU A 879 -0.13 12.32 35.53
N ASN A 880 0.84 12.86 36.26
CA ASN A 880 0.88 14.30 36.56
C ASN A 880 1.63 15.12 35.51
N GLU A 881 2.67 14.55 34.90
CA GLU A 881 3.58 15.27 34.01
C GLU A 881 3.57 14.71 32.58
N GLY A 882 2.84 13.63 32.28
CA GLY A 882 2.89 12.99 30.98
C GLY A 882 4.29 12.51 30.59
N ILE A 883 5.17 12.28 31.58
CA ILE A 883 6.55 11.82 31.36
C ILE A 883 6.58 10.31 31.54
N THR A 884 7.10 9.57 30.56
CA THR A 884 7.42 8.16 30.78
C THR A 884 8.83 8.02 31.37
N LEU A 885 8.96 7.14 32.36
CA LEU A 885 10.24 6.82 33.01
C LEU A 885 10.48 5.32 32.96
N ASN A 886 11.60 4.89 32.37
CA ASN A 886 11.96 3.47 32.21
C ASN A 886 13.44 3.23 32.55
N ALA A 887 13.83 1.97 32.68
CA ALA A 887 15.22 1.55 32.89
C ALA A 887 15.65 0.52 31.85
N ILE A 888 16.90 0.63 31.39
CA ILE A 888 17.61 -0.47 30.73
C ILE A 888 18.57 -1.11 31.73
N MET A 889 18.76 -2.41 31.61
CA MET A 889 19.64 -3.22 32.46
C MET A 889 20.57 -4.04 31.56
N PRO A 890 21.63 -3.43 31.01
CA PRO A 890 22.59 -4.17 30.21
C PRO A 890 23.26 -5.26 31.04
N SER A 891 23.40 -6.44 30.44
CA SER A 891 24.39 -7.42 30.84
C SER A 891 25.79 -6.97 30.38
N THR A 892 26.81 -7.78 30.65
CA THR A 892 28.23 -7.45 30.38
C THR A 892 28.41 -6.93 28.95
N THR A 893 28.69 -5.64 28.82
CA THR A 893 28.85 -4.96 27.53
C THR A 893 30.26 -4.37 27.47
N LYS A 894 30.96 -4.53 26.35
CA LYS A 894 32.32 -3.99 26.16
C LYS A 894 32.30 -2.46 26.27
N THR A 895 32.64 -1.97 27.44
CA THR A 895 32.65 -0.55 27.81
C THR A 895 33.90 -0.26 28.62
N ASN A 896 34.19 1.03 28.81
CA ASN A 896 35.35 1.49 29.59
C ASN A 896 35.29 1.16 31.09
N ILE A 897 34.17 0.58 31.56
CA ILE A 897 33.99 0.09 32.92
C ILE A 897 34.66 -1.28 33.10
N ILE A 898 34.78 -2.09 32.04
CA ILE A 898 35.37 -3.43 32.14
C ILE A 898 36.90 -3.34 32.08
N PRO A 899 37.65 -3.93 33.04
CA PRO A 899 39.10 -3.97 32.99
C PRO A 899 39.62 -4.65 31.71
N LYS A 900 40.69 -4.10 31.13
CA LYS A 900 41.29 -4.63 29.89
C LYS A 900 41.63 -6.12 29.95
N ALA A 901 42.13 -6.59 31.09
CA ALA A 901 42.45 -8.01 31.30
C ALA A 901 41.22 -8.93 31.17
N VAL A 902 40.03 -8.43 31.50
CA VAL A 902 38.76 -9.16 31.34
C VAL A 902 38.31 -9.11 29.87
N LEU A 903 38.43 -7.95 29.22
CA LEU A 903 38.11 -7.79 27.79
C LEU A 903 38.94 -8.71 26.89
N ASP A 904 40.21 -8.96 27.24
CA ASP A 904 41.14 -9.76 26.45
C ASP A 904 41.01 -11.28 26.69
N GLN A 905 40.36 -11.71 27.78
CA GLN A 905 40.32 -13.12 28.21
C GLN A 905 38.93 -13.77 28.21
N TRP A 906 37.85 -12.98 28.21
CA TRP A 906 36.49 -13.54 28.17
C TRP A 906 36.05 -13.94 26.76
N PRO A 907 35.27 -15.04 26.62
CA PRO A 907 34.66 -15.42 25.35
C PRO A 907 33.77 -14.31 24.77
N GLU A 908 33.81 -14.13 23.44
CA GLU A 908 33.09 -13.05 22.74
C GLU A 908 31.57 -13.17 22.93
N GLU A 909 31.06 -14.40 22.92
CA GLU A 909 29.65 -14.76 23.09
C GLU A 909 29.06 -14.38 24.45
N ASN A 910 29.91 -14.11 25.44
CA ASN A 910 29.48 -13.68 26.78
C ASN A 910 29.27 -12.16 26.88
N PHE A 911 29.60 -11.41 25.83
CA PHE A 911 29.33 -9.98 25.76
C PHE A 911 27.99 -9.70 25.08
N THR A 912 27.22 -8.82 25.70
CA THR A 912 26.03 -8.23 25.08
C THR A 912 26.49 -7.18 24.06
N PRO A 913 26.11 -7.29 22.78
CA PRO A 913 26.38 -6.27 21.79
C PRO A 913 25.73 -4.94 22.18
N VAL A 914 26.46 -3.84 21.99
CA VAL A 914 25.94 -2.49 22.23
C VAL A 914 24.67 -2.24 21.41
N GLY A 915 24.57 -2.81 20.20
CA GLY A 915 23.36 -2.75 19.37
C GLY A 915 22.11 -3.29 20.07
N THR A 916 22.23 -4.34 20.88
CA THR A 916 21.13 -4.86 21.70
C THR A 916 20.66 -3.82 22.72
N VAL A 917 21.60 -3.14 23.38
CA VAL A 917 21.29 -2.07 24.33
C VAL A 917 20.62 -0.88 23.64
N ILE A 918 21.05 -0.53 22.42
CA ILE A 918 20.41 0.54 21.62
C ILE A 918 18.98 0.16 21.22
N ARG A 919 18.71 -1.09 20.84
CA ARG A 919 17.32 -1.55 20.60
C ARG A 919 16.44 -1.37 21.83
N ALA A 920 16.96 -1.63 23.04
CA ALA A 920 16.21 -1.39 24.27
C ALA A 920 15.85 0.10 24.44
N PHE A 921 16.78 1.02 24.17
CA PHE A 921 16.46 2.45 24.14
C PHE A 921 15.40 2.78 23.09
N GLU A 922 15.49 2.22 21.89
CA GLU A 922 14.56 2.45 20.79
C GLU A 922 13.12 2.04 21.15
N GLU A 923 12.92 0.84 21.70
CA GLU A 923 11.58 0.38 22.14
C GLU A 923 11.03 1.23 23.30
N LEU A 924 11.89 1.68 24.22
CA LEU A 924 11.46 2.50 25.36
C LEU A 924 11.11 3.94 24.97
N ILE A 925 11.73 4.48 23.92
CA ILE A 925 11.46 5.84 23.46
C ILE A 925 10.39 5.94 22.37
N ASP A 926 9.93 4.82 21.80
CA ASP A 926 8.86 4.82 20.80
C ASP A 926 7.54 5.39 21.36
N SER A 927 6.91 6.30 20.62
CA SER A 927 5.70 7.02 21.04
C SER A 927 4.43 6.17 20.96
N LYS A 928 4.46 5.08 20.19
CA LYS A 928 3.35 4.14 20.01
C LYS A 928 3.55 2.82 20.76
N GLY A 929 4.72 2.65 21.37
CA GLY A 929 5.07 1.44 22.11
C GLY A 929 5.42 0.26 21.21
N HIS A 930 5.97 0.52 20.03
CA HIS A 930 6.37 -0.55 19.12
C HIS A 930 7.54 -1.36 19.67
N VAL A 931 7.49 -2.65 19.37
CA VAL A 931 8.56 -3.63 19.67
C VAL A 931 9.13 -4.13 18.34
N VAL A 932 10.44 -4.33 18.27
CA VAL A 932 11.09 -4.79 17.03
C VAL A 932 10.63 -6.23 16.74
N ARG A 933 10.09 -6.47 15.53
CA ARG A 933 9.48 -7.75 15.13
C ARG A 933 10.51 -8.78 14.65
N ASP A 934 11.60 -8.95 15.39
CA ASP A 934 12.65 -9.93 15.12
C ASP A 934 12.53 -11.21 15.98
N GLY A 935 11.57 -11.23 16.92
CA GLY A 935 11.35 -12.35 17.85
C GLY A 935 12.35 -12.40 19.02
N LEU A 936 13.19 -11.37 19.16
CA LEU A 936 14.25 -11.30 20.18
C LEU A 936 13.87 -10.43 21.38
N SER A 937 12.75 -9.72 21.33
CA SER A 937 12.17 -8.96 22.44
C SER A 937 10.87 -9.61 22.93
N ASP A 938 10.71 -9.76 24.24
CA ASP A 938 9.44 -10.21 24.86
C ASP A 938 8.52 -9.04 25.26
N GLY A 939 8.83 -7.82 24.80
CA GLY A 939 8.00 -6.65 25.00
C GLY A 939 6.64 -6.76 24.30
N GLN A 940 5.61 -6.15 24.90
CA GLN A 940 4.28 -6.08 24.30
C GLN A 940 4.19 -4.97 23.24
N ASP A 941 3.95 -5.32 21.97
CA ASP A 941 3.81 -4.36 20.86
C ASP A 941 2.54 -3.50 21.02
N GLY A 942 2.65 -2.20 20.73
CA GLY A 942 1.55 -1.24 20.82
C GLY A 942 1.25 -0.70 22.22
N GLN A 943 2.05 -1.05 23.23
CA GLN A 943 1.92 -0.55 24.61
C GLN A 943 2.99 0.49 24.92
N ILE A 944 2.56 1.72 25.27
CA ILE A 944 3.47 2.78 25.72
C ILE A 944 4.24 2.31 26.96
N LYS A 945 5.58 2.35 26.88
CA LYS A 945 6.46 1.86 27.95
C LYS A 945 6.53 2.87 29.09
N ASN A 946 6.13 2.46 30.28
CA ASN A 946 6.26 3.25 31.50
C ASN A 946 6.52 2.34 32.71
N GLY A 947 7.54 2.66 33.51
CA GLY A 947 7.98 1.84 34.63
C GLY A 947 8.62 0.51 34.20
N CYS A 948 8.91 0.34 32.91
CA CYS A 948 9.52 -0.88 32.37
C CYS A 948 11.00 -0.93 32.73
N CYS A 949 11.46 -2.11 33.17
CA CYS A 949 12.88 -2.40 33.37
C CYS A 949 13.29 -3.51 32.40
N VAL A 950 14.08 -3.16 31.38
CA VAL A 950 14.41 -4.05 30.25
C VAL A 950 15.83 -4.58 30.40
N GLU A 951 15.98 -5.88 30.59
CA GLU A 951 17.28 -6.54 30.61
C GLU A 951 17.74 -6.82 29.17
N ALA A 952 18.92 -6.32 28.80
CA ALA A 952 19.52 -6.57 27.50
C ALA A 952 20.65 -7.60 27.68
N VAL A 953 20.47 -8.80 27.12
CA VAL A 953 21.40 -9.93 27.28
C VAL A 953 21.63 -10.53 25.91
N THR A 954 22.90 -10.65 25.51
CA THR A 954 23.27 -11.12 24.17
C THR A 954 22.47 -10.36 23.10
N ASP A 955 21.74 -11.05 22.25
CA ASP A 955 20.87 -10.55 21.20
C ASP A 955 19.40 -10.38 21.63
N ARG A 956 19.06 -10.51 22.92
CA ARG A 956 17.67 -10.51 23.41
C ARG A 956 17.35 -9.39 24.41
N LEU A 957 16.07 -9.00 24.43
CA LEU A 957 15.49 -8.06 25.38
C LEU A 957 14.43 -8.76 26.24
N PHE A 958 14.55 -8.59 27.55
CA PHE A 958 13.63 -9.16 28.54
C PHE A 958 12.99 -8.07 29.39
N TYR A 959 11.68 -7.88 29.30
CA TYR A 959 10.91 -6.96 30.11
C TYR A 959 10.64 -7.59 31.47
N ARG A 960 11.24 -7.03 32.53
CA ARG A 960 11.22 -7.62 33.87
C ARG A 960 10.11 -7.05 34.74
N ASP A 961 9.16 -7.91 35.06
CA ASP A 961 8.08 -7.61 36.00
C ASP A 961 8.61 -7.30 37.42
N PRO A 962 7.86 -6.50 38.20
CA PRO A 962 8.11 -6.35 39.63
C PRO A 962 8.03 -7.69 40.37
N VAL A 963 8.71 -7.77 41.51
CA VAL A 963 8.56 -8.93 42.40
C VAL A 963 7.09 -9.01 42.85
N PRO A 964 6.40 -10.15 42.67
CA PRO A 964 5.02 -10.29 43.10
C PRO A 964 4.86 -10.04 44.60
N PHE A 965 3.77 -9.37 44.98
CA PHE A 965 3.46 -9.19 46.39
C PHE A 965 3.16 -10.54 47.05
N PRO A 966 3.72 -10.83 48.24
CA PRO A 966 3.43 -12.07 48.96
C PRO A 966 1.98 -12.19 49.43
N SER A 967 1.25 -11.06 49.51
CA SER A 967 -0.14 -11.00 49.96
C SER A 967 -0.88 -9.77 49.42
N LYS A 968 -2.21 -9.87 49.38
CA LYS A 968 -3.10 -8.74 49.05
C LYS A 968 -2.95 -7.55 50.00
N VAL A 969 -2.49 -7.78 51.24
CA VAL A 969 -2.27 -6.69 52.21
C VAL A 969 -1.09 -5.83 51.77
N GLN A 970 0.02 -6.44 51.36
CA GLN A 970 1.19 -5.70 50.89
C GLN A 970 0.92 -4.99 49.55
N GLU A 971 0.18 -5.64 48.67
CA GLU A 971 -0.32 -5.02 47.44
C GLU A 971 -1.19 -3.80 47.74
N TRP A 972 -2.13 -3.91 48.69
CA TRP A 972 -2.97 -2.79 49.13
C TRP A 972 -2.14 -1.65 49.75
N VAL A 973 -1.15 -1.94 50.60
CA VAL A 973 -0.27 -0.92 51.19
C VAL A 973 0.53 -0.19 50.10
N ALA A 974 1.05 -0.91 49.11
CA ALA A 974 1.74 -0.32 47.99
C ALA A 974 0.81 0.59 47.16
N ASP A 975 -0.43 0.16 46.91
CA ASP A 975 -1.44 0.98 46.26
C ASP A 975 -1.78 2.24 47.07
N GLN A 976 -1.96 2.13 48.39
CA GLN A 976 -2.22 3.27 49.26
C GLN A 976 -1.03 4.23 49.41
N SER A 977 0.18 3.79 49.08
CA SER A 977 1.38 4.63 49.09
C SER A 977 1.46 5.57 47.88
N LYS A 978 0.66 5.33 46.84
CA LYS A 978 0.48 6.28 45.73
C LYS A 978 -0.04 7.61 46.26
N ARG A 979 0.20 8.67 45.49
CA ARG A 979 -0.08 10.07 45.88
C ARG A 979 -1.53 10.31 46.30
N ASP A 980 -2.47 9.70 45.60
CA ASP A 980 -3.92 9.73 45.84
C ASP A 980 -4.40 8.63 46.80
N GLY A 981 -3.50 7.74 47.23
CA GLY A 981 -3.75 6.77 48.27
C GLY A 981 -3.79 7.39 49.66
N THR A 982 -4.35 6.66 50.62
CA THR A 982 -4.51 7.16 52.00
C THR A 982 -3.16 7.45 52.67
N LEU A 983 -2.18 6.57 52.46
CA LEU A 983 -0.83 6.73 53.00
C LEU A 983 -0.07 7.86 52.29
N GLY A 984 -0.19 7.96 50.96
CA GLY A 984 0.43 9.05 50.18
C GLY A 984 -0.06 10.43 50.60
N ARG A 985 -1.37 10.63 50.72
CA ARG A 985 -1.96 11.90 51.20
C ARG A 985 -1.50 12.26 52.61
N PHE A 986 -1.42 11.27 53.50
CA PHE A 986 -0.94 11.49 54.87
C PHE A 986 0.52 11.93 54.89
N ILE A 987 1.40 11.24 54.16
CA ILE A 987 2.83 11.58 54.07
C ILE A 987 3.02 12.97 53.44
N GLU A 988 2.29 13.30 52.37
CA GLU A 988 2.34 14.65 51.78
C GLU A 988 1.91 15.74 52.77
N GLY A 989 0.87 15.47 53.58
CA GLY A 989 0.42 16.38 54.63
C GLY A 989 1.49 16.64 55.69
N VAL A 990 2.16 15.58 56.14
CA VAL A 990 3.29 15.68 57.11
C VAL A 990 4.47 16.44 56.51
N MET A 991 4.86 16.15 55.26
CA MET A 991 5.98 16.84 54.60
C MET A 991 5.70 18.33 54.36
N LYS A 992 4.44 18.71 54.08
CA LYS A 992 4.05 20.13 53.98
C LYS A 992 4.06 20.82 55.34
N ALA A 993 3.69 20.11 56.40
CA ALA A 993 3.71 20.64 57.76
C ALA A 993 5.12 20.80 58.33
N SER A 994 6.12 20.07 57.83
CA SER A 994 7.53 20.18 58.26
C SER A 994 8.36 21.18 57.43
N GLN A 995 7.81 21.74 56.34
CA GLN A 995 8.43 22.79 55.53
C GLN A 995 7.94 24.21 55.88
N ASN A 996 6.85 24.30 56.64
CA ASN A 996 6.42 25.51 57.34
C ASN A 996 6.96 25.50 58.77
#